data_AF-A0A7K8T8P0-F1
#
_entry.id   AF-A0A7K8T8P0-F1
#
_cell.length_a   1.000
_cell.length_b   1.000
_cell.length_c   1.000
_cell.angle_alpha   90.00
_cell.angle_beta   90.00
_cell.angle_gamma   90.00
#
_symmetry.space_group_name_H-M   'P 1'
#
loop_
_entity.id
_entity.type
_entity.pdbx_description
1 polymer ?
#
loop_
_entity_poly.entity_id
_entity_poly.type
_entity_poly.pdbx_seq_one_letter_code
_entity_poly.pdbx_strand_id
1 'polypeptide(L)'
;MSGIGNKRAAGEPGPSAPPEKKAGVEDSGTTVETIKLGGVSSTEELDIRTLQTKNRKLAEMLDQRQAIEDELREHIEKLERRQATDDASLLIINRYWNQFDENIRIIFKRFDLDQGLGDLLSERKALVVPEPEPDSDSNQERKDERERGEGLEPAFSFLATLASSTSEEIESQLQERVESSRRAVAQIVTMYDKLQEKVDMLTHKLNSGDISLMEEAVLELNTYLSHENGRLQELADVLQEKHRIMSQEFSKLQERVETAESRVSVLETMIDDLQWDIDKIRKREQRLNRHLADVLERVNSKGYKVYGAGSSLYGGTITINARKFEEMNAELEENKELAGNRLNELEELRQDLEEVTTQNEKLKVELRRAVEEAVKETPEYRCMQSQFSVLYNESLQLKAHLDEARTLLHGTRTTHQRQVELIERDEVSLHKKLRTEVIQLEDTLAQVRKEYEMLRIEFEQTLAANEQAGPINREMRHLISSLQNHNHQLKGEVLRYKRKLREAQSDLSKIRSRSGSALLQSQSSTEDTKEEPPEVKQEPDDPSTQVSVAKAASEDVNEMKARRDEEERERERREREREREKEKEKEREREKEKEKEKEREREKQKQKESEKERESKEKEKGKHEDGRKKEAEAIKQLKAELKKAQESQKEMKLLLDMYRSAPKEQRDKVQLMAAEKKAKAELEELRQRVKELEDKEKKESKKMADEDALRKIRAVEEQIEYLQKKLAMAKQEEEALLSEMDVTGQAFEDMQEQNIRLMQQLREKDDANFKLMSERIKSNQIHKLLKEEKEELADQVLTLKTQVDAQLQVVRKLEEKEHLLQSSIGTGEKELGLRTQALEMNKRKAMDAAQLADELKAQLELAQKKLHDFQDEIVENRVTREKEMFNFKRAEEDISRLRRKLETTKKPDMVPNCDEILMEEIKDYKARLTCPCCNMRKKDAVLTKCFHVFCFECVKTRYDTRQRKCPKCNAAFGANDFHRIYIG
;
A
#
# COMPACT_ATOMS: atom_id res chain seq x y z
N MET A 1 61.00 23.89 -29.07
CA MET A 1 60.59 24.37 -30.41
C MET A 1 59.08 24.59 -30.41
N SER A 2 58.57 25.46 -31.30
CA SER A 2 57.19 25.98 -31.34
C SER A 2 56.10 24.90 -31.48
N GLY A 3 54.84 25.12 -31.07
CA GLY A 3 54.27 26.27 -30.35
C GLY A 3 53.14 27.02 -31.09
N ILE A 4 51.95 26.43 -31.17
CA ILE A 4 50.66 27.07 -31.52
C ILE A 4 49.57 26.37 -30.68
N GLY A 5 48.58 27.01 -30.06
CA GLY A 5 48.35 28.45 -29.86
C GLY A 5 46.91 28.87 -30.21
N ASN A 6 46.08 29.13 -29.19
CA ASN A 6 44.87 29.94 -29.39
C ASN A 6 44.52 30.76 -28.13
N LYS A 7 43.92 31.94 -28.31
CA LYS A 7 43.95 33.02 -27.31
C LYS A 7 42.75 33.00 -26.34
N ARG A 8 43.03 33.25 -25.06
CA ARG A 8 42.09 33.92 -24.14
C ARG A 8 42.39 35.43 -24.13
N ALA A 9 41.36 36.25 -23.92
CA ALA A 9 41.47 37.63 -23.48
C ALA A 9 40.40 37.84 -22.39
N ALA A 10 40.70 38.66 -21.38
CA ALA A 10 39.82 38.93 -20.25
C ALA A 10 39.52 40.44 -20.17
N GLY A 11 38.38 40.80 -19.57
CA GLY A 11 37.91 42.18 -19.46
C GLY A 11 36.56 42.26 -18.75
N GLU A 12 36.61 42.40 -17.43
CA GLU A 12 35.49 42.80 -16.56
C GLU A 12 35.10 44.30 -16.79
N PRO A 13 33.98 44.84 -16.25
CA PRO A 13 33.21 44.37 -15.09
C PRO A 13 31.65 44.43 -15.20
N GLY A 14 30.98 44.02 -14.12
CA GLY A 14 29.59 44.42 -13.81
C GLY A 14 29.50 45.86 -13.25
N PRO A 15 28.35 46.32 -12.68
CA PRO A 15 27.34 45.49 -11.98
C PRO A 15 25.85 45.80 -12.28
N SER A 16 24.98 45.05 -11.61
CA SER A 16 23.61 45.43 -11.17
C SER A 16 22.57 45.90 -12.20
N ALA A 17 21.77 44.96 -12.69
CA ALA A 17 20.34 45.14 -12.99
C ALA A 17 19.58 43.83 -12.65
N PRO A 18 18.33 43.87 -12.14
CA PRO A 18 17.59 42.66 -11.74
C PRO A 18 16.99 41.91 -12.93
N PRO A 19 16.70 40.59 -12.80
CA PRO A 19 16.10 39.78 -13.85
C PRO A 19 14.66 40.21 -14.17
N GLU A 20 14.20 39.82 -15.35
CA GLU A 20 12.98 40.32 -15.98
C GLU A 20 11.70 39.95 -15.22
N LYS A 21 10.79 40.92 -15.11
CA LYS A 21 9.43 40.67 -14.62
C LYS A 21 8.69 39.75 -15.61
N LYS A 22 8.50 38.49 -15.25
CA LYS A 22 7.36 37.72 -15.78
C LYS A 22 6.06 38.48 -15.47
N ALA A 23 5.07 38.29 -16.33
CA ALA A 23 3.82 39.05 -16.34
C ALA A 23 3.27 39.32 -14.94
N GLY A 24 2.99 40.59 -14.64
CA GLY A 24 2.29 40.92 -13.42
C GLY A 24 0.92 40.25 -13.46
N VAL A 25 0.62 39.43 -12.44
CA VAL A 25 -0.75 39.26 -12.01
C VAL A 25 -1.28 40.67 -11.76
N GLU A 26 -2.36 41.04 -12.46
CA GLU A 26 -2.97 42.34 -12.22
C GLU A 26 -3.36 42.41 -10.75
N ASP A 27 -2.93 43.49 -10.08
CA ASP A 27 -3.46 43.85 -8.77
C ASP A 27 -4.96 44.05 -8.95
N SER A 28 -5.75 43.05 -8.57
CA SER A 28 -7.21 43.08 -8.54
C SER A 28 -7.68 43.93 -7.35
N GLY A 29 -7.12 45.14 -7.30
CA GLY A 29 -7.36 46.17 -6.31
C GLY A 29 -8.86 46.36 -6.17
N THR A 30 -9.32 46.34 -4.92
CA THR A 30 -10.70 46.00 -4.54
C THR A 30 -11.75 46.74 -5.35
N THR A 31 -12.16 46.13 -6.47
CA THR A 31 -13.45 46.38 -7.10
C THR A 31 -14.48 45.86 -6.12
N VAL A 32 -14.87 46.74 -5.20
CA VAL A 32 -16.16 46.67 -4.52
C VAL A 32 -17.20 46.75 -5.64
N GLU A 33 -17.50 45.58 -6.23
CA GLU A 33 -18.66 45.41 -7.07
C GLU A 33 -19.82 45.92 -6.25
N THR A 34 -20.28 47.11 -6.61
CA THR A 34 -21.38 47.76 -5.91
C THR A 34 -22.62 47.07 -6.42
N ILE A 35 -22.88 45.87 -5.87
CA ILE A 35 -24.01 45.00 -6.19
C ILE A 35 -25.23 45.91 -6.07
N LYS A 36 -25.77 46.30 -7.23
CA LYS A 36 -26.92 47.19 -7.26
C LYS A 36 -28.02 46.47 -6.52
N LEU A 37 -28.41 47.01 -5.36
CA LEU A 37 -29.50 46.50 -4.55
C LEU A 37 -30.82 46.76 -5.29
N GLY A 38 -31.09 45.93 -6.30
CA GLY A 38 -32.43 45.69 -6.79
C GLY A 38 -33.30 45.35 -5.60
N GLY A 39 -34.47 46.00 -5.52
CA GLY A 39 -35.27 46.10 -4.31
C GLY A 39 -35.47 44.76 -3.63
N VAL A 40 -34.93 44.63 -2.42
CA VAL A 40 -35.05 43.42 -1.61
C VAL A 40 -36.48 43.33 -1.10
N SER A 41 -37.15 42.22 -1.40
CA SER A 41 -38.59 42.05 -1.25
C SER A 41 -38.98 41.17 -0.05
N SER A 42 -38.07 40.35 0.47
CA SER A 42 -38.22 39.65 1.76
C SER A 42 -36.93 39.72 2.60
N THR A 43 -37.06 39.44 3.90
CA THR A 43 -35.90 39.31 4.80
C THR A 43 -34.99 38.13 4.43
N GLU A 44 -35.56 37.05 3.89
CA GLU A 44 -34.82 35.85 3.47
C GLU A 44 -33.80 36.16 2.38
N GLU A 45 -34.10 37.04 1.42
CA GLU A 45 -33.15 37.47 0.39
C GLU A 45 -31.91 38.17 0.98
N LEU A 46 -32.06 38.84 2.13
CA LEU A 46 -30.99 39.55 2.83
C LEU A 46 -30.16 38.59 3.69
N ASP A 47 -30.80 37.63 4.36
CA ASP A 47 -30.13 36.55 5.08
C ASP A 47 -29.37 35.61 4.13
N ILE A 48 -29.94 35.26 2.97
CA ILE A 48 -29.27 34.46 1.93
C ILE A 48 -28.00 35.16 1.43
N ARG A 49 -28.05 36.47 1.12
CA ARG A 49 -26.85 37.25 0.73
C ARG A 49 -25.81 37.33 1.86
N THR A 50 -26.27 37.40 3.10
CA THR A 50 -25.40 37.40 4.29
C THR A 50 -24.72 36.04 4.49
N LEU A 51 -25.44 34.93 4.29
CA LEU A 51 -24.90 33.57 4.32
C LEU A 51 -23.94 33.30 3.16
N GLN A 52 -24.26 33.73 1.93
CA GLN A 52 -23.34 33.67 0.79
C GLN A 52 -22.03 34.42 1.07
N THR A 53 -22.10 35.59 1.70
CA THR A 53 -20.91 36.38 2.07
C THR A 53 -20.08 35.71 3.17
N LYS A 54 -20.74 35.08 4.17
CA LYS A 54 -20.07 34.29 5.21
C LYS A 54 -19.41 33.02 4.64
N ASN A 55 -20.10 32.30 3.76
CA ASN A 55 -19.59 31.10 3.10
C ASN A 55 -18.39 31.43 2.19
N ARG A 56 -18.40 32.58 1.50
CA ARG A 56 -17.24 33.04 0.72
C ARG A 56 -16.01 33.25 1.62
N LYS A 57 -16.18 33.93 2.76
CA LYS A 57 -15.07 34.09 3.74
C LYS A 57 -14.63 32.79 4.39
N LEU A 58 -15.51 31.81 4.56
CA LEU A 58 -15.15 30.48 5.03
C LEU A 58 -14.35 29.71 3.97
N ALA A 59 -14.70 29.83 2.68
CA ALA A 59 -13.89 29.30 1.59
C ALA A 59 -12.50 29.97 1.54
N GLU A 60 -12.43 31.31 1.56
CA GLU A 60 -11.17 32.07 1.59
C GLU A 60 -10.23 31.63 2.74
N MET A 61 -10.77 31.32 3.93
CA MET A 61 -9.98 30.78 5.05
C MET A 61 -9.60 29.29 4.90
N LEU A 62 -10.42 28.48 4.21
CA LEU A 62 -10.08 27.10 3.89
C LEU A 62 -8.99 27.04 2.83
N ASP A 63 -9.07 27.89 1.79
CA ASP A 63 -8.05 28.02 0.75
C ASP A 63 -6.70 28.47 1.33
N GLN A 64 -6.71 29.46 2.24
CA GLN A 64 -5.51 29.87 2.98
C GLN A 64 -4.94 28.74 3.86
N ARG A 65 -5.81 27.96 4.53
CA ARG A 65 -5.37 26.81 5.33
C ARG A 65 -4.78 25.71 4.44
N GLN A 66 -5.36 25.46 3.27
CA GLN A 66 -4.87 24.48 2.31
C GLN A 66 -3.50 24.89 1.77
N ALA A 67 -3.32 26.16 1.40
CA ALA A 67 -2.01 26.67 0.96
C ALA A 67 -0.92 26.50 2.02
N ILE A 68 -1.20 26.80 3.29
CA ILE A 68 -0.26 26.59 4.40
C ILE A 68 0.04 25.08 4.59
N GLU A 69 -0.96 24.22 4.41
CA GLU A 69 -0.76 22.78 4.49
C GLU A 69 0.08 22.24 3.32
N ASP A 70 -0.14 22.75 2.11
CA ASP A 70 0.62 22.38 0.91
C ASP A 70 2.09 22.85 1.01
N GLU A 71 2.34 24.05 1.55
CA GLU A 71 3.69 24.52 1.90
C GLU A 71 4.38 23.60 2.94
N LEU A 72 3.64 23.17 3.97
CA LEU A 72 4.16 22.23 4.98
C LEU A 72 4.41 20.83 4.41
N ARG A 73 3.54 20.35 3.51
CA ARG A 73 3.71 19.08 2.77
C ARG A 73 4.97 19.12 1.90
N GLU A 74 5.18 20.21 1.16
CA GLU A 74 6.38 20.41 0.35
C GLU A 74 7.65 20.54 1.22
N HIS A 75 7.55 21.17 2.40
CA HIS A 75 8.67 21.26 3.34
C HIS A 75 9.04 19.91 3.95
N ILE A 76 8.05 19.11 4.40
CA ILE A 76 8.26 17.73 4.88
C ILE A 76 8.93 16.90 3.80
N GLU A 77 8.43 16.95 2.56
CA GLU A 77 8.98 16.18 1.44
C GLU A 77 10.43 16.60 1.08
N LYS A 78 10.79 17.88 1.25
CA LYS A 78 12.17 18.36 1.13
C LYS A 78 13.06 17.82 2.24
N LEU A 79 12.54 17.64 3.45
CA LEU A 79 13.26 17.02 4.57
C LEU A 79 13.38 15.50 4.42
N GLU A 80 12.33 14.80 3.96
CA GLU A 80 12.34 13.34 3.70
C GLU A 80 13.38 12.97 2.63
N ARG A 81 13.40 13.66 1.48
CA ARG A 81 14.42 13.44 0.44
C ARG A 81 15.83 13.69 0.96
N ARG A 82 16.01 14.72 1.78
CA ARG A 82 17.29 15.03 2.41
C ARG A 82 17.72 13.92 3.37
N GLN A 83 16.82 13.47 4.24
CA GLN A 83 17.08 12.36 5.16
C GLN A 83 17.51 11.10 4.41
N ALA A 84 16.83 10.75 3.31
CA ALA A 84 17.23 9.59 2.49
C ALA A 84 18.66 9.72 1.90
N THR A 85 19.09 10.93 1.51
CA THR A 85 20.48 11.17 1.08
C THR A 85 21.49 11.22 2.23
N ASP A 86 21.09 11.71 3.40
CA ASP A 86 21.92 11.75 4.60
C ASP A 86 22.11 10.31 5.16
N ASP A 87 21.06 9.49 5.23
CA ASP A 87 21.08 8.06 5.62
C ASP A 87 21.96 7.21 4.68
N ALA A 88 21.81 7.40 3.36
CA ALA A 88 22.66 6.74 2.38
C ALA A 88 24.14 7.12 2.54
N SER A 89 24.41 8.39 2.87
CA SER A 89 25.76 8.88 3.16
C SER A 89 26.31 8.27 4.45
N LEU A 90 25.50 8.17 5.51
CA LEU A 90 25.88 7.53 6.78
C LEU A 90 26.22 6.05 6.61
N LEU A 91 25.45 5.29 5.80
CA LEU A 91 25.77 3.90 5.46
C LEU A 91 27.11 3.77 4.72
N ILE A 92 27.38 4.67 3.76
CA ILE A 92 28.65 4.70 3.02
C ILE A 92 29.82 5.03 3.94
N ILE A 93 29.67 6.04 4.81
CA ILE A 93 30.68 6.44 5.81
C ILE A 93 30.97 5.28 6.76
N ASN A 94 29.94 4.62 7.32
CA ASN A 94 30.12 3.49 8.22
C ASN A 94 30.83 2.31 7.53
N ARG A 95 30.50 2.01 6.26
CA ARG A 95 31.20 0.96 5.50
C ARG A 95 32.68 1.27 5.31
N TYR A 96 33.02 2.50 4.95
CA TYR A 96 34.43 2.90 4.82
C TYR A 96 35.16 2.98 6.17
N TRP A 97 34.48 3.34 7.26
CA TRP A 97 35.09 3.34 8.59
C TRP A 97 35.33 1.90 9.10
N ASN A 98 34.40 0.96 8.86
CA ASN A 98 34.62 -0.46 9.13
C ASN A 98 35.82 -1.00 8.33
N GLN A 99 35.95 -0.62 7.05
CA GLN A 99 37.10 -0.99 6.21
C GLN A 99 38.40 -0.35 6.71
N PHE A 100 38.36 0.88 7.24
CA PHE A 100 39.51 1.57 7.84
C PHE A 100 39.97 0.89 9.13
N ASP A 101 39.05 0.56 10.03
CA ASP A 101 39.35 -0.17 11.27
C ASP A 101 39.93 -1.57 10.98
N GLU A 102 39.44 -2.27 9.93
CA GLU A 102 40.03 -3.54 9.47
C GLU A 102 41.43 -3.35 8.86
N ASN A 103 41.63 -2.36 8.00
CA ASN A 103 42.94 -2.07 7.41
C ASN A 103 43.98 -1.74 8.51
N ILE A 104 43.58 -0.98 9.53
CA ILE A 104 44.39 -0.73 10.74
C ILE A 104 44.72 -2.06 11.42
N ARG A 105 43.72 -2.92 11.71
CA ARG A 105 43.94 -4.23 12.36
C ARG A 105 44.89 -5.14 11.57
N ILE A 106 44.81 -5.11 10.23
CA ILE A 106 45.71 -5.85 9.33
C ILE A 106 47.14 -5.27 9.39
N ILE A 107 47.30 -3.94 9.47
CA ILE A 107 48.61 -3.30 9.62
C ILE A 107 49.25 -3.67 10.96
N PHE A 108 48.51 -3.64 12.08
CA PHE A 108 49.01 -4.15 13.37
C PHE A 108 49.51 -5.59 13.27
N LYS A 109 48.69 -6.51 12.72
CA LYS A 109 49.07 -7.92 12.52
C LYS A 109 50.23 -8.13 11.52
N ARG A 110 50.70 -7.08 10.84
CA ARG A 110 51.88 -7.07 9.97
C ARG A 110 53.13 -6.47 10.61
N PHE A 111 53.04 -5.87 11.80
CA PHE A 111 54.18 -5.22 12.47
C PHE A 111 54.30 -5.52 13.97
N ASP A 112 53.32 -6.19 14.58
CA ASP A 112 53.32 -6.55 16.00
C ASP A 112 52.85 -8.00 16.23
N LEU A 113 53.72 -8.80 16.82
CA LEU A 113 53.47 -10.14 17.37
C LEU A 113 54.10 -10.30 18.78
N ASP A 114 54.93 -9.36 19.23
CA ASP A 114 55.64 -9.39 20.52
C ASP A 114 54.84 -8.71 21.65
N GLN A 115 53.80 -7.94 21.32
CA GLN A 115 52.89 -7.36 22.32
C GLN A 115 51.45 -7.84 22.11
N GLY A 116 50.80 -8.24 23.22
CA GLY A 116 49.44 -8.78 23.25
C GLY A 116 48.33 -7.76 22.99
N LEU A 117 48.43 -7.00 21.90
CA LEU A 117 47.50 -5.96 21.46
C LEU A 117 46.43 -6.48 20.48
N GLY A 118 46.52 -7.74 20.04
CA GLY A 118 45.56 -8.36 19.11
C GLY A 118 44.12 -8.40 19.62
N ASP A 119 43.93 -8.41 20.95
CA ASP A 119 42.60 -8.47 21.58
C ASP A 119 41.89 -7.11 21.57
N LEU A 120 42.64 -5.99 21.64
CA LEU A 120 42.10 -4.62 21.69
C LEU A 120 41.31 -4.18 20.44
N LEU A 121 41.36 -4.96 19.35
CA LEU A 121 40.56 -4.76 18.13
C LEU A 121 39.68 -5.97 17.78
N SER A 122 39.56 -6.97 18.66
CA SER A 122 38.84 -8.22 18.38
C SER A 122 37.45 -8.31 19.01
N GLU A 123 37.14 -7.53 20.06
CA GLU A 123 35.84 -7.62 20.77
C GLU A 123 34.69 -6.77 20.18
N ARG A 124 34.95 -5.75 19.35
CA ARG A 124 33.86 -4.92 18.79
C ARG A 124 33.21 -5.51 17.54
N LYS A 125 32.09 -6.22 17.77
CA LYS A 125 30.91 -6.18 16.90
C LYS A 125 30.39 -4.73 16.80
N ALA A 126 29.55 -4.41 15.81
CA ALA A 126 29.01 -3.05 15.69
C ALA A 126 28.03 -2.72 16.83
N LEU A 127 27.57 -1.46 16.85
CA LEU A 127 26.66 -0.87 17.84
C LEU A 127 25.63 -1.88 18.38
N VAL A 128 25.85 -2.31 19.63
CA VAL A 128 25.06 -3.37 20.26
C VAL A 128 23.75 -2.78 20.76
N VAL A 129 22.65 -3.22 20.17
CA VAL A 129 21.30 -2.97 20.66
C VAL A 129 21.09 -3.77 21.97
N PRO A 130 20.69 -3.12 23.08
CA PRO A 130 20.15 -3.84 24.23
C PRO A 130 18.84 -4.53 23.81
N GLU A 131 18.75 -5.86 23.92
CA GLU A 131 17.51 -6.57 23.59
C GLU A 131 16.35 -6.06 24.47
N PRO A 132 15.24 -5.58 23.90
CA PRO A 132 14.04 -5.32 24.68
C PRO A 132 13.49 -6.66 25.17
N GLU A 133 13.10 -6.74 26.45
CA GLU A 133 12.55 -8.00 26.99
C GLU A 133 11.31 -8.45 26.20
N PRO A 134 11.19 -9.75 25.86
CA PRO A 134 10.13 -10.24 25.00
C PRO A 134 8.80 -10.28 25.75
N ASP A 135 7.96 -9.27 25.50
CA ASP A 135 6.62 -9.18 26.06
C ASP A 135 5.76 -10.40 25.67
N SER A 136 5.00 -10.91 26.64
CA SER A 136 4.64 -12.34 26.65
C SER A 136 3.33 -12.68 25.89
N ASP A 137 3.33 -12.63 24.55
CA ASP A 137 2.60 -13.64 23.78
C ASP A 137 3.01 -13.77 22.29
N SER A 138 2.68 -14.93 21.69
CA SER A 138 2.64 -15.18 20.23
C SER A 138 3.93 -15.00 19.40
N ASN A 139 4.81 -16.04 19.39
CA ASN A 139 5.32 -16.75 18.18
C ASN A 139 6.61 -17.55 18.49
N GLN A 140 6.51 -18.86 18.76
CA GLN A 140 7.70 -19.70 19.00
C GLN A 140 8.28 -20.38 17.73
N GLU A 141 7.55 -20.45 16.63
CA GLU A 141 7.96 -21.17 15.39
C GLU A 141 8.99 -20.43 14.51
N ARG A 142 9.75 -19.47 15.04
CA ARG A 142 10.78 -18.71 14.29
C ARG A 142 12.15 -18.64 14.96
N LYS A 143 12.43 -19.49 15.95
CA LYS A 143 13.69 -19.44 16.71
C LYS A 143 14.83 -20.23 16.06
N ASP A 144 14.53 -21.37 15.43
CA ASP A 144 15.54 -22.39 15.07
C ASP A 144 16.33 -22.10 13.76
N GLU A 145 15.91 -21.15 12.93
CA GLU A 145 16.62 -20.83 11.67
C GLU A 145 17.70 -19.75 11.81
N ARG A 146 17.80 -19.05 12.95
CA ARG A 146 18.72 -17.90 13.10
C ARG A 146 20.15 -18.25 13.51
N GLU A 147 20.43 -19.48 13.93
CA GLU A 147 21.78 -19.90 14.39
C GLU A 147 22.74 -20.33 13.26
N ARG A 148 22.45 -20.02 11.98
CA ARG A 148 23.35 -20.31 10.85
C ARG A 148 23.62 -19.06 10.00
N GLY A 149 24.44 -18.15 10.53
CA GLY A 149 24.75 -16.90 9.83
C GLY A 149 25.78 -15.99 10.50
N GLU A 150 26.83 -16.52 11.15
CA GLU A 150 27.98 -15.69 11.57
C GLU A 150 28.80 -15.25 10.34
N GLY A 151 28.30 -14.25 9.61
CA GLY A 151 28.90 -13.87 8.33
C GLY A 151 28.28 -12.70 7.56
N LEU A 152 27.52 -11.81 8.21
CA LEU A 152 27.21 -10.43 7.77
C LEU A 152 26.23 -9.77 8.76
N GLU A 153 26.61 -8.65 9.39
CA GLU A 153 25.64 -7.83 10.13
C GLU A 153 24.64 -7.18 9.14
N PRO A 154 23.31 -7.29 9.34
CA PRO A 154 22.35 -6.62 8.48
C PRO A 154 22.49 -5.10 8.58
N ALA A 155 22.64 -4.41 7.45
CA ALA A 155 22.79 -2.94 7.41
C ALA A 155 21.62 -2.18 8.09
N PHE A 156 20.44 -2.80 8.18
CA PHE A 156 19.29 -2.31 8.95
C PHE A 156 19.58 -2.10 10.43
N SER A 157 20.49 -2.88 11.05
CA SER A 157 20.85 -2.74 12.47
C SER A 157 21.44 -1.35 12.78
N PHE A 158 22.30 -0.85 11.89
CA PHE A 158 23.00 0.43 12.07
C PHE A 158 22.04 1.62 12.07
N LEU A 159 21.20 1.75 11.04
CA LEU A 159 20.24 2.85 10.96
C LEU A 159 19.13 2.73 12.02
N ALA A 160 18.69 1.50 12.36
CA ALA A 160 17.74 1.31 13.46
C ALA A 160 18.33 1.80 14.80
N THR A 161 19.61 1.49 15.08
CA THR A 161 20.27 1.92 16.32
C THR A 161 20.46 3.44 16.38
N LEU A 162 20.78 4.09 15.25
CA LEU A 162 20.84 5.56 15.16
C LEU A 162 19.46 6.21 15.31
N ALA A 163 18.41 5.57 14.82
CA ALA A 163 17.03 6.05 14.98
C ALA A 163 16.46 5.83 16.40
N SER A 164 16.99 4.87 17.18
CA SER A 164 16.56 4.60 18.55
C SER A 164 17.41 5.28 19.63
N SER A 165 18.62 5.76 19.30
CA SER A 165 19.53 6.41 20.24
C SER A 165 19.31 7.92 20.32
N THR A 166 19.58 8.54 21.47
CA THR A 166 19.59 10.00 21.62
C THR A 166 20.83 10.64 20.99
N SER A 167 20.77 11.95 20.68
CA SER A 167 21.92 12.68 20.11
C SER A 167 23.18 12.58 20.98
N GLU A 168 23.01 12.65 22.31
CA GLU A 168 24.12 12.56 23.27
C GLU A 168 24.78 11.17 23.27
N GLU A 169 23.98 10.09 23.15
CA GLU A 169 24.50 8.72 23.03
C GLU A 169 25.23 8.51 21.70
N ILE A 170 24.69 9.01 20.59
CA ILE A 170 25.31 8.93 19.26
C ILE A 170 26.63 9.69 19.23
N GLU A 171 26.66 10.93 19.75
CA GLU A 171 27.87 11.74 19.85
C GLU A 171 28.93 11.04 20.72
N SER A 172 28.54 10.48 21.87
CA SER A 172 29.44 9.73 22.75
C SER A 172 30.03 8.48 22.07
N GLN A 173 29.20 7.68 21.39
CA GLN A 173 29.63 6.45 20.71
C GLN A 173 30.54 6.75 19.50
N LEU A 174 30.23 7.80 18.73
CA LEU A 174 31.05 8.23 17.60
C LEU A 174 32.39 8.83 18.09
N GLN A 175 32.37 9.65 19.15
CA GLN A 175 33.59 10.21 19.74
C GLN A 175 34.52 9.09 20.24
N GLU A 176 34.01 8.11 20.97
CA GLU A 176 34.80 6.98 21.45
C GLU A 176 35.38 6.15 20.29
N ARG A 177 34.60 5.93 19.22
CA ARG A 177 35.09 5.26 18.00
C ARG A 177 36.23 6.05 17.34
N VAL A 178 36.06 7.36 17.14
CA VAL A 178 37.09 8.24 16.58
C VAL A 178 38.35 8.23 17.44
N GLU A 179 38.22 8.30 18.77
CA GLU A 179 39.36 8.21 19.69
C GLU A 179 40.05 6.85 19.66
N SER A 180 39.32 5.76 19.43
CA SER A 180 39.88 4.42 19.26
C SER A 180 40.71 4.31 17.97
N SER A 181 40.11 4.63 16.81
CA SER A 181 40.82 4.61 15.52
C SER A 181 42.01 5.59 15.54
N ARG A 182 41.89 6.75 16.22
CA ARG A 182 42.99 7.72 16.39
C ARG A 182 44.14 7.19 17.26
N ARG A 183 43.85 6.50 18.36
CA ARG A 183 44.88 5.83 19.20
C ARG A 183 45.61 4.76 18.39
N ALA A 184 44.88 3.96 17.63
CA ALA A 184 45.42 2.91 16.79
C ALA A 184 46.33 3.48 15.67
N VAL A 185 45.92 4.56 14.99
CA VAL A 185 46.77 5.25 13.99
C VAL A 185 48.01 5.87 14.63
N ALA A 186 47.91 6.50 15.81
CA ALA A 186 49.07 7.08 16.49
C ALA A 186 50.12 6.03 16.87
N GLN A 187 49.69 4.82 17.25
CA GLN A 187 50.57 3.67 17.46
C GLN A 187 51.23 3.21 16.15
N ILE A 188 50.49 3.11 15.03
CA ILE A 188 51.07 2.79 13.70
C ILE A 188 52.13 3.81 13.28
N VAL A 189 51.89 5.11 13.48
CA VAL A 189 52.89 6.17 13.25
C VAL A 189 54.11 5.95 14.14
N THR A 190 53.92 5.67 15.43
CA THR A 190 55.01 5.35 16.37
C THR A 190 55.82 4.10 15.98
N MET A 191 55.20 3.11 15.31
CA MET A 191 55.90 1.95 14.75
C MET A 191 56.70 2.33 13.49
N TYR A 192 56.11 3.15 12.61
CA TYR A 192 56.76 3.64 11.40
C TYR A 192 57.99 4.51 11.71
N ASP A 193 57.86 5.44 12.67
CA ASP A 193 58.96 6.32 13.09
C ASP A 193 60.16 5.49 13.62
N LYS A 194 59.90 4.50 14.50
CA LYS A 194 60.92 3.55 14.99
C LYS A 194 61.55 2.70 13.89
N LEU A 195 60.78 2.37 12.85
CA LEU A 195 61.30 1.63 11.69
C LEU A 195 62.20 2.54 10.84
N GLN A 196 61.80 3.79 10.63
CA GLN A 196 62.58 4.79 9.90
C GLN A 196 63.88 5.14 10.65
N GLU A 197 63.84 5.34 11.97
CA GLU A 197 65.03 5.53 12.82
C GLU A 197 66.04 4.39 12.66
N LYS A 198 65.57 3.12 12.62
CA LYS A 198 66.42 1.96 12.36
C LYS A 198 67.00 1.95 10.94
N VAL A 199 66.21 2.29 9.92
CA VAL A 199 66.67 2.38 8.52
C VAL A 199 67.72 3.49 8.36
N ASP A 200 67.51 4.66 8.97
CA ASP A 200 68.43 5.79 8.91
C ASP A 200 69.72 5.49 9.68
N MET A 201 69.63 4.83 10.84
CA MET A 201 70.78 4.36 11.62
C MET A 201 71.63 3.35 10.84
N LEU A 202 71.01 2.33 10.25
CA LEU A 202 71.70 1.35 9.40
C LEU A 202 72.32 2.01 8.15
N THR A 203 71.59 2.94 7.53
CA THR A 203 72.07 3.74 6.39
C THR A 203 73.27 4.60 6.78
N HIS A 204 73.29 5.19 7.98
CA HIS A 204 74.44 5.95 8.48
C HIS A 204 75.66 5.05 8.74
N LYS A 205 75.47 3.87 9.38
CA LYS A 205 76.56 2.89 9.55
C LYS A 205 77.14 2.43 8.21
N LEU A 206 76.27 2.09 7.24
CA LEU A 206 76.66 1.68 5.88
C LEU A 206 77.42 2.77 5.11
N ASN A 207 77.06 4.05 5.27
CA ASN A 207 77.73 5.17 4.61
C ASN A 207 78.94 5.74 5.38
N SER A 208 79.28 5.18 6.56
CA SER A 208 80.35 5.71 7.41
C SER A 208 81.77 5.54 6.83
N GLY A 209 81.96 4.57 5.93
CA GLY A 209 83.26 4.20 5.38
C GLY A 209 84.15 3.37 6.31
N ASP A 210 83.74 3.15 7.57
CA ASP A 210 84.41 2.23 8.49
C ASP A 210 83.94 0.79 8.23
N ILE A 211 84.88 -0.09 7.90
CA ILE A 211 84.60 -1.50 7.58
C ILE A 211 83.93 -2.20 8.77
N SER A 212 84.34 -1.89 10.01
CA SER A 212 83.75 -2.52 11.20
C SER A 212 82.29 -2.12 11.43
N LEU A 213 81.93 -0.87 11.12
CA LEU A 213 80.54 -0.40 11.24
C LEU A 213 79.67 -0.89 10.06
N MET A 214 80.25 -1.05 8.88
CA MET A 214 79.58 -1.68 7.74
C MET A 214 79.31 -3.17 7.99
N GLU A 215 80.26 -3.91 8.54
CA GLU A 215 80.07 -5.33 8.91
C GLU A 215 79.01 -5.50 10.01
N GLU A 216 79.02 -4.65 11.05
CA GLU A 216 77.99 -4.64 12.09
C GLU A 216 76.59 -4.33 11.51
N ALA A 217 76.47 -3.32 10.65
CA ALA A 217 75.20 -2.97 10.02
C ALA A 217 74.66 -4.06 9.07
N VAL A 218 75.55 -4.76 8.35
CA VAL A 218 75.17 -5.90 7.51
C VAL A 218 74.70 -7.08 8.37
N LEU A 219 75.31 -7.33 9.52
CA LEU A 219 74.85 -8.34 10.47
C LEU A 219 73.50 -7.97 11.09
N GLU A 220 73.31 -6.74 11.55
CA GLU A 220 72.03 -6.24 12.08
C GLU A 220 70.91 -6.32 11.04
N LEU A 221 71.16 -5.85 9.81
CA LEU A 221 70.20 -5.88 8.70
C LEU A 221 69.85 -7.31 8.29
N ASN A 222 70.83 -8.21 8.14
CA ASN A 222 70.58 -9.60 7.80
C ASN A 222 69.82 -10.34 8.91
N THR A 223 70.10 -10.03 10.17
CA THR A 223 69.35 -10.56 11.32
C THR A 223 67.90 -10.07 11.30
N TYR A 224 67.67 -8.77 11.04
CA TYR A 224 66.33 -8.19 10.91
C TYR A 224 65.54 -8.81 9.75
N LEU A 225 66.14 -8.89 8.56
CA LEU A 225 65.54 -9.52 7.38
C LEU A 225 65.21 -11.01 7.62
N SER A 226 66.04 -11.73 8.38
CA SER A 226 65.78 -13.14 8.73
C SER A 226 64.55 -13.30 9.62
N HIS A 227 64.37 -12.43 10.62
CA HIS A 227 63.17 -12.44 11.48
C HIS A 227 61.92 -12.04 10.68
N GLU A 228 62.00 -10.98 9.88
CA GLU A 228 60.87 -10.52 9.06
C GLU A 228 60.46 -11.57 8.01
N ASN A 229 61.42 -12.28 7.41
CA ASN A 229 61.12 -13.36 6.47
C ASN A 229 60.45 -14.58 7.16
N GLY A 230 60.86 -14.92 8.38
CA GLY A 230 60.17 -15.93 9.20
C GLY A 230 58.74 -15.52 9.55
N ARG A 231 58.56 -14.28 9.99
CA ARG A 231 57.24 -13.68 10.32
C ARG A 231 56.31 -13.58 9.11
N LEU A 232 56.86 -13.31 7.92
CA LEU A 232 56.12 -13.34 6.66
C LEU A 232 55.72 -14.77 6.25
N GLN A 233 56.57 -15.77 6.53
CA GLN A 233 56.22 -17.19 6.32
C GLN A 233 55.07 -17.61 7.25
N GLU A 234 55.14 -17.31 8.55
CA GLU A 234 54.06 -17.59 9.50
C GLU A 234 52.72 -16.95 9.07
N LEU A 235 52.76 -15.69 8.62
CA LEU A 235 51.58 -15.01 8.10
C LEU A 235 51.06 -15.65 6.80
N ALA A 236 51.94 -16.11 5.92
CA ALA A 236 51.57 -16.83 4.71
C ALA A 236 50.92 -18.19 5.02
N ASP A 237 51.46 -18.93 5.99
CA ASP A 237 50.94 -20.23 6.42
C ASP A 237 49.55 -20.09 7.07
N VAL A 238 49.35 -19.07 7.92
CA VAL A 238 48.03 -18.74 8.51
C VAL A 238 47.02 -18.31 7.45
N LEU A 239 47.44 -17.57 6.42
CA LEU A 239 46.57 -17.18 5.31
C LEU A 239 46.22 -18.37 4.40
N GLN A 240 47.17 -19.28 4.15
CA GLN A 240 46.94 -20.52 3.41
C GLN A 240 45.97 -21.45 4.17
N GLU A 241 46.12 -21.60 5.49
CA GLU A 241 45.22 -22.41 6.31
C GLU A 241 43.79 -21.84 6.32
N LYS A 242 43.64 -20.51 6.45
CA LYS A 242 42.33 -19.85 6.34
C LYS A 242 41.72 -20.01 4.94
N HIS A 243 42.51 -19.89 3.88
CA HIS A 243 42.05 -20.14 2.52
C HIS A 243 41.60 -21.60 2.35
N ARG A 244 42.37 -22.57 2.87
CA ARG A 244 42.04 -24.00 2.85
C ARG A 244 40.71 -24.30 3.56
N ILE A 245 40.47 -23.70 4.73
CA ILE A 245 39.20 -23.83 5.47
C ILE A 245 38.05 -23.23 4.64
N MET A 246 38.19 -21.99 4.18
CA MET A 246 37.18 -21.28 3.39
C MET A 246 36.83 -22.04 2.09
N SER A 247 37.83 -22.59 1.39
CA SER A 247 37.61 -23.43 0.20
C SER A 247 36.87 -24.74 0.55
N GLN A 248 37.18 -25.37 1.69
CA GLN A 248 36.45 -26.56 2.13
C GLN A 248 34.99 -26.26 2.52
N GLU A 249 34.69 -25.07 3.04
CA GLU A 249 33.31 -24.64 3.29
C GLU A 249 32.58 -24.29 1.99
N PHE A 250 33.25 -23.62 1.05
CA PHE A 250 32.73 -23.35 -0.29
C PHE A 250 32.35 -24.64 -1.03
N SER A 251 33.24 -25.65 -1.06
CA SER A 251 32.92 -26.94 -1.69
C SER A 251 31.74 -27.66 -1.04
N LYS A 252 31.63 -27.67 0.31
CA LYS A 252 30.46 -28.23 1.01
C LYS A 252 29.15 -27.51 0.70
N LEU A 253 29.20 -26.20 0.45
CA LEU A 253 28.04 -25.42 0.02
C LEU A 253 27.69 -25.71 -1.45
N GLN A 254 28.70 -25.81 -2.32
CA GLN A 254 28.52 -26.17 -3.72
C GLN A 254 27.90 -27.57 -3.88
N GLU A 255 28.42 -28.60 -3.20
CA GLU A 255 27.85 -29.96 -3.19
C GLU A 255 26.37 -29.97 -2.78
N ARG A 256 25.98 -29.11 -1.82
CA ARG A 256 24.58 -28.95 -1.38
C ARG A 256 23.70 -28.25 -2.40
N VAL A 257 24.24 -27.31 -3.19
CA VAL A 257 23.55 -26.66 -4.32
C VAL A 257 23.36 -27.67 -5.45
N GLU A 258 24.40 -28.38 -5.88
CA GLU A 258 24.33 -29.41 -6.93
C GLU A 258 23.34 -30.55 -6.55
N THR A 259 23.29 -30.92 -5.26
CA THR A 259 22.29 -31.86 -4.71
C THR A 259 20.86 -31.29 -4.69
N ALA A 260 20.69 -29.97 -4.65
CA ALA A 260 19.37 -29.32 -4.74
C ALA A 260 18.93 -29.18 -6.22
N GLU A 261 19.82 -28.76 -7.11
CA GLU A 261 19.58 -28.61 -8.55
C GLU A 261 19.22 -29.94 -9.21
N SER A 262 19.95 -31.01 -8.90
CA SER A 262 19.63 -32.36 -9.37
C SER A 262 18.26 -32.85 -8.89
N ARG A 263 17.85 -32.49 -7.66
CA ARG A 263 16.49 -32.77 -7.16
C ARG A 263 15.41 -31.95 -7.87
N VAL A 264 15.69 -30.70 -8.24
CA VAL A 264 14.78 -29.88 -9.05
C VAL A 264 14.60 -30.50 -10.43
N SER A 265 15.69 -30.87 -11.12
CA SER A 265 15.63 -31.49 -12.46
C SER A 265 14.85 -32.82 -12.50
N VAL A 266 14.97 -33.64 -11.44
CA VAL A 266 14.14 -34.86 -11.28
C VAL A 266 12.65 -34.52 -11.09
N LEU A 267 12.31 -33.44 -10.40
CA LEU A 267 10.93 -32.99 -10.27
C LEU A 267 10.39 -32.38 -11.58
N GLU A 268 11.21 -31.64 -12.33
CA GLU A 268 10.85 -31.08 -13.64
C GLU A 268 10.52 -32.17 -14.66
N THR A 269 11.40 -33.17 -14.80
CA THR A 269 11.16 -34.33 -15.67
C THR A 269 9.91 -35.14 -15.28
N MET A 270 9.67 -35.32 -13.98
CA MET A 270 8.43 -35.95 -13.48
C MET A 270 7.17 -35.10 -13.77
N ILE A 271 7.29 -33.77 -13.76
CA ILE A 271 6.19 -32.86 -14.13
C ILE A 271 5.90 -32.96 -15.63
N ASP A 272 6.92 -33.05 -16.49
CA ASP A 272 6.76 -33.19 -17.95
C ASP A 272 6.14 -34.54 -18.34
N ASP A 273 6.55 -35.65 -17.71
CA ASP A 273 5.93 -36.97 -17.89
C ASP A 273 4.44 -36.95 -17.50
N LEU A 274 4.10 -36.34 -16.36
CA LEU A 274 2.72 -36.21 -15.89
C LEU A 274 1.89 -35.30 -16.82
N GLN A 275 2.47 -34.21 -17.34
CA GLN A 275 1.82 -33.38 -18.35
C GLN A 275 1.54 -34.17 -19.64
N TRP A 276 2.50 -34.95 -20.12
CA TRP A 276 2.33 -35.79 -21.31
C TRP A 276 1.24 -36.85 -21.13
N ASP A 277 1.18 -37.51 -19.96
CA ASP A 277 0.15 -38.51 -19.66
C ASP A 277 -1.25 -37.86 -19.51
N ILE A 278 -1.36 -36.68 -18.89
CA ILE A 278 -2.59 -35.87 -18.88
C ILE A 278 -3.05 -35.55 -20.31
N ASP A 279 -2.13 -35.13 -21.17
CA ASP A 279 -2.47 -34.69 -22.52
C ASP A 279 -2.81 -35.87 -23.45
N LYS A 280 -2.17 -37.03 -23.23
CA LYS A 280 -2.50 -38.33 -23.82
C LYS A 280 -3.87 -38.85 -23.36
N ILE A 281 -4.22 -38.65 -22.08
CA ILE A 281 -5.57 -38.93 -21.54
C ILE A 281 -6.59 -38.00 -22.21
N ARG A 282 -6.37 -36.67 -22.25
CA ARG A 282 -7.23 -35.72 -22.99
C ARG A 282 -7.39 -36.09 -24.46
N LYS A 283 -6.31 -36.48 -25.14
CA LYS A 283 -6.34 -36.96 -26.54
C LYS A 283 -7.09 -38.30 -26.69
N ARG A 284 -7.15 -39.14 -25.66
CA ARG A 284 -8.01 -40.34 -25.62
C ARG A 284 -9.47 -39.98 -25.35
N GLU A 285 -9.72 -39.11 -24.38
CA GLU A 285 -11.04 -38.60 -24.01
C GLU A 285 -11.71 -37.89 -25.19
N GLN A 286 -11.04 -36.96 -25.87
CA GLN A 286 -11.56 -36.32 -27.08
C GLN A 286 -11.84 -37.34 -28.21
N ARG A 287 -11.08 -38.44 -28.32
CA ARG A 287 -11.37 -39.50 -29.29
C ARG A 287 -12.59 -40.32 -28.87
N LEU A 288 -12.77 -40.58 -27.58
CA LEU A 288 -13.97 -41.22 -27.04
C LEU A 288 -15.21 -40.32 -27.15
N ASN A 289 -15.09 -39.01 -26.90
CA ASN A 289 -16.18 -38.04 -27.03
C ASN A 289 -16.56 -37.81 -28.50
N ARG A 290 -15.58 -37.74 -29.42
CA ARG A 290 -15.87 -37.76 -30.87
C ARG A 290 -16.51 -39.08 -31.28
N HIS A 291 -15.98 -40.24 -30.89
CA HIS A 291 -16.63 -41.51 -31.20
C HIS A 291 -17.99 -41.69 -30.53
N LEU A 292 -18.25 -41.09 -29.37
CA LEU A 292 -19.57 -41.08 -28.74
C LEU A 292 -20.53 -40.18 -29.54
N ALA A 293 -20.08 -39.02 -30.03
CA ALA A 293 -20.86 -38.20 -30.95
C ALA A 293 -21.11 -38.93 -32.28
N ASP A 294 -20.06 -39.46 -32.92
CA ASP A 294 -20.13 -40.29 -34.14
C ASP A 294 -21.07 -41.48 -33.92
N VAL A 295 -21.06 -42.12 -32.76
CA VAL A 295 -21.90 -43.31 -32.45
C VAL A 295 -23.30 -42.92 -32.00
N LEU A 296 -23.55 -41.73 -31.44
CA LEU A 296 -24.92 -41.21 -31.29
C LEU A 296 -25.51 -40.90 -32.67
N GLU A 297 -24.72 -40.26 -33.55
CA GLU A 297 -25.06 -40.03 -34.96
C GLU A 297 -25.09 -41.34 -35.80
N ARG A 298 -24.37 -42.39 -35.39
CA ARG A 298 -24.31 -43.72 -36.04
C ARG A 298 -25.12 -44.84 -35.41
N VAL A 299 -25.68 -44.65 -34.23
CA VAL A 299 -26.89 -45.33 -33.76
C VAL A 299 -28.10 -44.70 -34.44
N ASN A 300 -27.93 -43.47 -34.91
CA ASN A 300 -28.61 -42.97 -36.09
C ASN A 300 -27.97 -43.47 -37.51
N SER A 301 -26.82 -44.30 -37.72
CA SER A 301 -26.00 -44.75 -39.02
C SER A 301 -24.81 -45.93 -39.45
N LYS A 302 -23.62 -46.55 -38.93
CA LYS A 302 -22.70 -47.86 -39.38
C LYS A 302 -21.06 -48.03 -39.85
N GLY A 303 -20.31 -49.25 -40.11
CA GLY A 303 -18.80 -49.58 -40.65
C GLY A 303 -17.94 -51.07 -40.71
N TYR A 304 -16.69 -51.41 -41.37
CA TYR A 304 -15.81 -52.80 -41.46
C TYR A 304 -14.15 -53.09 -41.82
N LYS A 305 -13.51 -54.26 -42.40
CA LYS A 305 -12.01 -54.95 -42.28
C LYS A 305 -11.15 -55.91 -43.39
N VAL A 306 -9.75 -56.32 -43.41
CA VAL A 306 -8.84 -57.35 -44.34
C VAL A 306 -7.27 -57.96 -44.04
N TYR A 307 -6.45 -58.86 -44.86
CA TYR A 307 -5.06 -59.69 -44.65
C TYR A 307 -3.92 -60.24 -45.82
N GLY A 308 -2.72 -61.05 -45.65
CA GLY A 308 -1.55 -61.60 -46.67
C GLY A 308 -0.26 -62.70 -46.41
N ALA A 309 0.80 -63.13 -47.31
CA ALA A 309 1.98 -64.27 -47.23
C ALA A 309 3.40 -64.46 -48.17
N GLY A 310 4.40 -65.52 -48.16
CA GLY A 310 5.82 -65.77 -48.92
C GLY A 310 6.82 -67.15 -49.06
N SER A 311 8.14 -67.31 -49.65
CA SER A 311 9.11 -68.61 -49.94
C SER A 311 10.78 -68.70 -50.36
N SER A 312 11.58 -69.85 -50.74
CA SER A 312 13.17 -70.13 -51.05
C SER A 312 13.81 -71.51 -51.83
N LEU A 313 15.08 -72.16 -52.16
CA LEU A 313 16.71 -72.35 -52.12
C LEU A 313 17.48 -73.51 -53.12
N TYR A 314 18.77 -74.14 -53.37
CA TYR A 314 20.39 -74.26 -53.20
C TYR A 314 21.40 -75.43 -54.00
N GLY A 315 22.85 -75.60 -54.04
CA GLY A 315 23.90 -76.73 -54.63
C GLY A 315 25.59 -76.60 -54.77
N GLY A 316 26.79 -77.36 -55.15
CA GLY A 316 27.59 -78.73 -55.56
C GLY A 316 29.24 -78.85 -56.03
N THR A 317 30.15 -79.99 -56.16
CA THR A 317 31.74 -80.13 -56.63
C THR A 317 32.70 -81.53 -56.95
N ILE A 318 34.13 -81.68 -57.27
CA ILE A 318 35.09 -82.90 -57.86
C ILE A 318 36.80 -83.17 -57.70
N THR A 319 37.68 -84.18 -58.30
CA THR A 319 39.24 -84.73 -58.03
C THR A 319 40.41 -85.44 -59.09
N ILE A 320 41.71 -86.08 -58.82
CA ILE A 320 43.00 -86.56 -59.77
C ILE A 320 44.17 -87.87 -59.69
N ASN A 321 45.63 -87.94 -59.90
CA ASN A 321 46.70 -89.02 -60.60
C ASN A 321 48.31 -89.54 -60.16
N ALA A 322 49.36 -90.23 -60.93
CA ALA A 322 50.69 -91.13 -60.57
C ALA A 322 52.35 -90.98 -60.87
N ARG A 323 53.27 -91.87 -61.46
CA ARG A 323 54.85 -91.81 -61.32
C ARG A 323 55.55 -90.51 -61.72
N LYS A 324 55.19 -89.88 -62.85
CA LYS A 324 55.69 -88.52 -63.14
C LYS A 324 55.30 -87.53 -62.05
N PHE A 325 54.26 -87.84 -61.28
CA PHE A 325 53.82 -87.14 -60.08
C PHE A 325 54.61 -87.53 -58.82
N GLU A 326 55.47 -88.57 -58.81
CA GLU A 326 56.50 -88.75 -57.77
C GLU A 326 57.66 -87.76 -57.97
N GLU A 327 58.22 -87.70 -59.18
CA GLU A 327 59.29 -86.76 -59.55
C GLU A 327 58.79 -85.30 -59.48
N MET A 328 57.58 -85.03 -59.99
CA MET A 328 56.93 -83.72 -59.89
C MET A 328 56.43 -83.41 -58.47
N ASN A 329 56.18 -84.38 -57.59
CA ASN A 329 55.99 -84.12 -56.16
C ASN A 329 57.30 -83.71 -55.50
N ALA A 330 58.43 -84.36 -55.81
CA ALA A 330 59.72 -83.99 -55.22
C ALA A 330 60.12 -82.55 -55.57
N GLU A 331 60.02 -82.17 -56.86
CA GLU A 331 60.20 -80.78 -57.29
C GLU A 331 59.15 -79.83 -56.69
N LEU A 332 57.91 -80.28 -56.50
CA LEU A 332 56.85 -79.50 -55.85
C LEU A 332 57.09 -79.29 -54.35
N GLU A 333 57.59 -80.28 -53.61
CA GLU A 333 57.93 -80.12 -52.18
C GLU A 333 59.14 -79.18 -52.02
N GLU A 334 60.20 -79.29 -52.82
CA GLU A 334 61.32 -78.33 -52.78
C GLU A 334 60.86 -76.90 -53.11
N ASN A 335 59.99 -76.73 -54.11
CA ASN A 335 59.40 -75.43 -54.41
C ASN A 335 58.42 -74.94 -53.34
N LYS A 336 57.71 -75.83 -52.62
CA LYS A 336 56.86 -75.48 -51.46
C LYS A 336 57.72 -75.04 -50.27
N GLU A 337 58.82 -75.72 -49.97
CA GLU A 337 59.74 -75.31 -48.91
C GLU A 337 60.38 -73.96 -49.23
N LEU A 338 60.84 -73.74 -50.48
CA LEU A 338 61.36 -72.44 -50.91
C LEU A 338 60.30 -71.32 -50.88
N ALA A 339 59.06 -71.64 -51.25
CA ALA A 339 57.93 -70.70 -51.17
C ALA A 339 57.53 -70.41 -49.71
N GLY A 340 57.56 -71.41 -48.83
CA GLY A 340 57.30 -71.27 -47.40
C GLY A 340 58.36 -70.41 -46.70
N ASN A 341 59.64 -70.66 -46.98
CA ASN A 341 60.74 -69.84 -46.45
C ASN A 341 60.64 -68.37 -46.90
N ARG A 342 60.27 -68.12 -48.16
CA ARG A 342 60.00 -66.76 -48.67
C ARG A 342 58.72 -66.15 -48.11
N LEU A 343 57.71 -66.95 -47.81
CA LEU A 343 56.49 -66.48 -47.15
C LEU A 343 56.81 -66.03 -45.72
N ASN A 344 57.57 -66.83 -44.97
CA ASN A 344 58.04 -66.49 -43.63
C ASN A 344 58.87 -65.19 -43.63
N GLU A 345 59.84 -65.07 -44.55
CA GLU A 345 60.67 -63.86 -44.72
C GLU A 345 59.82 -62.62 -45.06
N LEU A 346 58.77 -62.78 -45.88
CA LEU A 346 57.81 -61.71 -46.18
C LEU A 346 56.84 -61.41 -45.01
N GLU A 347 56.51 -62.39 -44.17
CA GLU A 347 55.67 -62.21 -42.99
C GLU A 347 56.46 -61.52 -41.85
N GLU A 348 57.72 -61.88 -41.64
CA GLU A 348 58.66 -61.17 -40.75
C GLU A 348 58.84 -59.71 -41.22
N LEU A 349 59.18 -59.48 -42.49
CA LEU A 349 59.31 -58.11 -43.03
C LEU A 349 57.99 -57.32 -43.00
N ARG A 350 56.84 -57.98 -43.08
CA ARG A 350 55.53 -57.32 -42.89
C ARG A 350 55.31 -56.94 -41.43
N GLN A 351 55.67 -57.82 -40.49
CA GLN A 351 55.57 -57.54 -39.06
C GLN A 351 56.51 -56.38 -38.66
N ASP A 352 57.76 -56.38 -39.12
CA ASP A 352 58.70 -55.27 -38.92
C ASP A 352 58.13 -53.94 -39.44
N LEU A 353 57.49 -53.94 -40.61
CA LEU A 353 56.83 -52.76 -41.16
C LEU A 353 55.62 -52.33 -40.29
N GLU A 354 54.85 -53.26 -39.76
CA GLU A 354 53.69 -53.03 -38.90
C GLU A 354 54.13 -52.48 -37.51
N GLU A 355 55.25 -52.97 -36.96
CA GLU A 355 55.87 -52.43 -35.74
C GLU A 355 56.48 -51.04 -35.97
N VAL A 356 57.24 -50.81 -37.04
CA VAL A 356 57.82 -49.49 -37.36
C VAL A 356 56.74 -48.45 -37.64
N THR A 357 55.66 -48.81 -38.34
CA THR A 357 54.56 -47.87 -38.60
C THR A 357 53.74 -47.55 -37.35
N THR A 358 53.47 -48.53 -36.47
CA THR A 358 52.79 -48.27 -35.20
C THR A 358 53.66 -47.48 -34.21
N GLN A 359 54.98 -47.68 -34.20
CA GLN A 359 55.92 -46.80 -33.48
C GLN A 359 55.92 -45.37 -34.05
N ASN A 360 55.89 -45.21 -35.38
CA ASN A 360 55.85 -43.90 -36.02
C ASN A 360 54.57 -43.11 -35.68
N GLU A 361 53.41 -43.77 -35.65
CA GLU A 361 52.15 -43.13 -35.22
C GLU A 361 52.12 -42.79 -33.73
N LYS A 362 52.70 -43.63 -32.84
CA LYS A 362 52.90 -43.25 -31.42
C LYS A 362 53.71 -41.96 -31.29
N LEU A 363 54.86 -41.89 -31.95
CA LEU A 363 55.73 -40.71 -31.94
C LEU A 363 55.04 -39.47 -32.52
N LYS A 364 54.19 -39.61 -33.55
CA LYS A 364 53.34 -38.52 -34.08
C LYS A 364 52.27 -38.03 -33.10
N VAL A 365 51.76 -38.88 -32.20
CA VAL A 365 50.79 -38.50 -31.17
C VAL A 365 51.52 -37.86 -29.98
N GLU A 366 52.63 -38.44 -29.54
CA GLU A 366 53.49 -37.91 -28.48
C GLU A 366 54.03 -36.52 -28.85
N LEU A 367 54.50 -36.31 -30.07
CA LEU A 367 54.96 -35.01 -30.56
C LEU A 367 53.83 -33.96 -30.59
N ARG A 368 52.63 -34.33 -31.04
CA ARG A 368 51.46 -33.42 -31.03
C ARG A 368 51.09 -33.02 -29.61
N ARG A 369 51.02 -33.98 -28.69
CA ARG A 369 50.77 -33.70 -27.27
C ARG A 369 51.87 -32.82 -26.65
N ALA A 370 53.14 -33.08 -26.95
CA ALA A 370 54.24 -32.27 -26.45
C ALA A 370 54.16 -30.81 -26.93
N VAL A 371 53.75 -30.58 -28.18
CA VAL A 371 53.48 -29.23 -28.71
C VAL A 371 52.29 -28.58 -28.02
N GLU A 372 51.19 -29.30 -27.77
CA GLU A 372 50.04 -28.77 -27.02
C GLU A 372 50.39 -28.38 -25.58
N GLU A 373 51.12 -29.21 -24.84
CA GLU A 373 51.56 -28.88 -23.48
C GLU A 373 52.57 -27.71 -23.47
N ALA A 374 53.52 -27.69 -24.41
CA ALA A 374 54.45 -26.56 -24.56
C ALA A 374 53.73 -25.23 -24.86
N VAL A 375 52.67 -25.26 -25.67
CA VAL A 375 51.80 -24.09 -25.90
C VAL A 375 51.04 -23.71 -24.63
N LYS A 376 50.49 -24.67 -23.86
CA LYS A 376 49.82 -24.39 -22.58
C LYS A 376 50.76 -23.79 -21.53
N GLU A 377 52.03 -24.18 -21.55
CA GLU A 377 53.05 -23.61 -20.66
C GLU A 377 53.50 -22.19 -21.04
N THR A 378 53.24 -21.70 -22.26
CA THR A 378 53.60 -20.33 -22.63
C THR A 378 52.95 -19.28 -21.70
N PRO A 379 53.66 -18.18 -21.36
CA PRO A 379 53.08 -17.12 -20.56
C PRO A 379 51.89 -16.45 -21.26
N GLU A 380 51.88 -16.39 -22.59
CA GLU A 380 50.78 -15.87 -23.41
C GLU A 380 49.51 -16.71 -23.23
N TYR A 381 49.61 -18.05 -23.32
CA TYR A 381 48.47 -18.93 -23.11
C TYR A 381 47.96 -18.85 -21.67
N ARG A 382 48.86 -18.92 -20.67
CA ARG A 382 48.47 -18.82 -19.26
C ARG A 382 47.83 -17.47 -18.91
N CYS A 383 48.31 -16.39 -19.53
CA CYS A 383 47.70 -15.06 -19.40
C CYS A 383 46.30 -15.01 -20.03
N MET A 384 46.12 -15.52 -21.25
CA MET A 384 44.80 -15.62 -21.89
C MET A 384 43.83 -16.54 -21.12
N GLN A 385 44.32 -17.66 -20.58
CA GLN A 385 43.53 -18.58 -19.75
C GLN A 385 43.05 -17.88 -18.47
N SER A 386 43.93 -17.15 -17.79
CA SER A 386 43.56 -16.35 -16.61
C SER A 386 42.54 -15.26 -16.95
N GLN A 387 42.76 -14.50 -18.02
CA GLN A 387 41.80 -13.48 -18.50
C GLN A 387 40.45 -14.09 -18.87
N PHE A 388 40.45 -15.26 -19.54
CA PHE A 388 39.22 -15.98 -19.88
C PHE A 388 38.48 -16.45 -18.64
N SER A 389 39.16 -17.04 -17.64
CA SER A 389 38.53 -17.45 -16.39
C SER A 389 37.94 -16.25 -15.61
N VAL A 390 38.61 -15.10 -15.59
CA VAL A 390 38.05 -13.87 -14.98
C VAL A 390 36.80 -13.41 -15.74
N LEU A 391 36.87 -13.27 -17.07
CA LEU A 391 35.73 -12.82 -17.88
C LEU A 391 34.56 -13.81 -17.90
N TYR A 392 34.84 -15.11 -17.79
CA TYR A 392 33.82 -16.16 -17.68
C TYR A 392 33.11 -16.09 -16.31
N ASN A 393 33.86 -15.86 -15.23
CA ASN A 393 33.30 -15.69 -13.90
C ASN A 393 32.52 -14.35 -13.77
N GLU A 394 33.02 -13.25 -14.33
CA GLU A 394 32.26 -11.98 -14.49
C GLU A 394 30.94 -12.23 -15.22
N SER A 395 30.98 -12.97 -16.34
CA SER A 395 29.79 -13.30 -17.15
C SER A 395 28.75 -14.12 -16.37
N LEU A 396 29.20 -15.11 -15.59
CA LEU A 396 28.32 -15.90 -14.72
C LEU A 396 27.70 -15.06 -13.60
N GLN A 397 28.47 -14.19 -12.95
CA GLN A 397 27.97 -13.28 -11.90
C GLN A 397 26.96 -12.27 -12.46
N LEU A 398 27.26 -11.65 -13.60
CA LEU A 398 26.34 -10.72 -14.28
C LEU A 398 25.05 -11.43 -14.73
N LYS A 399 25.14 -12.69 -15.16
CA LYS A 399 23.94 -13.49 -15.46
C LYS A 399 23.11 -13.76 -14.21
N ALA A 400 23.74 -14.17 -13.10
CA ALA A 400 23.04 -14.40 -11.83
C ALA A 400 22.29 -13.15 -11.37
N HIS A 401 22.96 -11.99 -11.32
CA HIS A 401 22.34 -10.72 -10.94
C HIS A 401 21.21 -10.29 -11.90
N LEU A 402 21.29 -10.62 -13.18
CA LEU A 402 20.26 -10.34 -14.16
C LEU A 402 19.01 -11.23 -13.97
N ASP A 403 19.18 -12.49 -13.57
CA ASP A 403 18.08 -13.40 -13.26
C ASP A 403 17.49 -13.14 -11.83
N GLU A 404 18.30 -12.69 -10.88
CA GLU A 404 17.85 -12.09 -9.60
C GLU A 404 17.01 -10.83 -9.83
N ALA A 405 17.47 -9.89 -10.67
CA ALA A 405 16.73 -8.68 -10.99
C ALA A 405 15.39 -8.99 -11.70
N ARG A 406 15.36 -9.99 -12.59
CA ARG A 406 14.13 -10.47 -13.25
C ARG A 406 13.14 -11.06 -12.26
N THR A 407 13.58 -11.92 -11.33
CA THR A 407 12.71 -12.53 -10.33
C THR A 407 12.18 -11.49 -9.33
N LEU A 408 13.02 -10.54 -8.90
CA LEU A 408 12.60 -9.41 -8.07
C LEU A 408 11.58 -8.50 -8.78
N LEU A 409 11.78 -8.20 -10.07
CA LEU A 409 10.84 -7.42 -10.87
C LEU A 409 9.51 -8.15 -11.09
N HIS A 410 9.55 -9.46 -11.35
CA HIS A 410 8.34 -10.28 -11.47
C HIS A 410 7.56 -10.36 -10.15
N GLY A 411 8.26 -10.51 -9.02
CA GLY A 411 7.68 -10.45 -7.68
C GLY A 411 7.02 -9.09 -7.42
N THR A 412 7.75 -7.99 -7.66
CA THR A 412 7.26 -6.61 -7.49
C THR A 412 6.02 -6.33 -8.34
N ARG A 413 6.02 -6.76 -9.61
CA ARG A 413 4.87 -6.65 -10.52
C ARG A 413 3.67 -7.45 -10.00
N THR A 414 3.91 -8.65 -9.48
CA THR A 414 2.85 -9.53 -8.95
C THR A 414 2.25 -8.98 -7.66
N THR A 415 3.05 -8.38 -6.77
CA THR A 415 2.53 -7.70 -5.56
C THR A 415 1.76 -6.43 -5.90
N HIS A 416 2.23 -5.64 -6.86
CA HIS A 416 1.52 -4.43 -7.31
C HIS A 416 0.18 -4.77 -7.99
N GLN A 417 0.15 -5.80 -8.85
CA GLN A 417 -1.08 -6.29 -9.47
C GLN A 417 -2.15 -6.66 -8.42
N ARG A 418 -1.78 -7.39 -7.36
CA ARG A 418 -2.69 -7.73 -6.25
C ARG A 418 -3.14 -6.51 -5.44
N GLN A 419 -2.31 -5.48 -5.35
CA GLN A 419 -2.67 -4.23 -4.68
C GLN A 419 -3.70 -3.44 -5.51
N VAL A 420 -3.55 -3.40 -6.83
CA VAL A 420 -4.55 -2.81 -7.74
C VAL A 420 -5.88 -3.58 -7.65
N GLU A 421 -5.85 -4.92 -7.72
CA GLU A 421 -7.04 -5.78 -7.57
C GLU A 421 -7.77 -5.60 -6.21
N LEU A 422 -7.03 -5.22 -5.16
CA LEU A 422 -7.61 -4.88 -3.86
C LEU A 422 -8.26 -3.48 -3.88
N ILE A 423 -7.58 -2.49 -4.47
CA ILE A 423 -8.12 -1.12 -4.59
C ILE A 423 -9.39 -1.11 -5.45
N GLU A 424 -9.39 -1.76 -6.61
CA GLU A 424 -10.58 -1.91 -7.47
C GLU A 424 -11.75 -2.55 -6.72
N ARG A 425 -11.47 -3.56 -5.88
CA ARG A 425 -12.48 -4.23 -5.05
C ARG A 425 -13.07 -3.31 -3.98
N ASP A 426 -12.23 -2.51 -3.34
CA ASP A 426 -12.65 -1.57 -2.28
C ASP A 426 -13.36 -0.33 -2.86
N GLU A 427 -12.96 0.16 -4.04
CA GLU A 427 -13.71 1.16 -4.80
C GLU A 427 -15.11 0.67 -5.19
N VAL A 428 -15.23 -0.54 -5.72
CA VAL A 428 -16.54 -1.17 -6.02
C VAL A 428 -17.38 -1.36 -4.76
N SER A 429 -16.75 -1.68 -3.63
CA SER A 429 -17.40 -1.78 -2.31
C SER A 429 -17.92 -0.41 -1.83
N LEU A 430 -17.11 0.65 -1.96
CA LEU A 430 -17.46 2.02 -1.57
C LEU A 430 -18.55 2.60 -2.47
N HIS A 431 -18.44 2.45 -3.79
CA HIS A 431 -19.49 2.83 -4.74
C HIS A 431 -20.83 2.13 -4.45
N LYS A 432 -20.80 0.87 -3.99
CA LYS A 432 -22.01 0.15 -3.59
C LYS A 432 -22.63 0.76 -2.32
N LYS A 433 -21.82 1.11 -1.30
CA LYS A 433 -22.27 1.78 -0.06
C LYS A 433 -22.89 3.15 -0.36
N LEU A 434 -22.15 4.01 -1.05
CA LEU A 434 -22.60 5.35 -1.47
C LEU A 434 -23.91 5.27 -2.27
N ARG A 435 -24.06 4.27 -3.16
CA ARG A 435 -25.30 4.06 -3.91
C ARG A 435 -26.47 3.66 -3.01
N THR A 436 -26.26 2.84 -1.97
CA THR A 436 -27.31 2.53 -0.99
C THR A 436 -27.65 3.70 -0.07
N GLU A 437 -26.67 4.52 0.30
CA GLU A 437 -26.88 5.74 1.09
C GLU A 437 -27.67 6.79 0.29
N VAL A 438 -27.34 7.01 -0.99
CA VAL A 438 -28.12 7.88 -1.88
C VAL A 438 -29.58 7.43 -1.99
N ILE A 439 -29.84 6.12 -2.15
CA ILE A 439 -31.22 5.60 -2.19
C ILE A 439 -31.95 5.85 -0.85
N GLN A 440 -31.29 5.67 0.29
CA GLN A 440 -31.88 5.97 1.60
C GLN A 440 -32.15 7.47 1.81
N LEU A 441 -31.30 8.35 1.25
CA LEU A 441 -31.51 9.79 1.24
C LEU A 441 -32.65 10.21 0.29
N GLU A 442 -32.82 9.53 -0.85
CA GLU A 442 -33.96 9.73 -1.76
C GLU A 442 -35.28 9.27 -1.12
N ASP A 443 -35.31 8.12 -0.46
CA ASP A 443 -36.47 7.60 0.28
C ASP A 443 -36.87 8.52 1.45
N THR A 444 -35.90 8.98 2.25
CA THR A 444 -36.16 9.91 3.36
C THR A 444 -36.59 11.30 2.88
N LEU A 445 -36.01 11.81 1.79
CA LEU A 445 -36.47 13.03 1.13
C LEU A 445 -37.91 12.89 0.62
N ALA A 446 -38.28 11.74 0.06
CA ALA A 446 -39.65 11.46 -0.38
C ALA A 446 -40.63 11.41 0.80
N GLN A 447 -40.23 10.81 1.93
CA GLN A 447 -41.03 10.79 3.15
C GLN A 447 -41.22 12.19 3.75
N VAL A 448 -40.16 12.99 3.86
CA VAL A 448 -40.25 14.38 4.36
C VAL A 448 -41.12 15.26 3.45
N ARG A 449 -41.05 15.08 2.13
CA ARG A 449 -41.95 15.77 1.17
C ARG A 449 -43.42 15.39 1.38
N LYS A 450 -43.71 14.13 1.69
CA LYS A 450 -45.06 13.64 1.99
C LYS A 450 -45.58 14.18 3.33
N GLU A 451 -44.73 14.24 4.35
CA GLU A 451 -45.06 14.85 5.64
C GLU A 451 -45.31 16.36 5.53
N TYR A 452 -44.52 17.07 4.71
CA TYR A 452 -44.75 18.48 4.39
C TYR A 452 -46.10 18.70 3.71
N GLU A 453 -46.45 17.93 2.67
CA GLU A 453 -47.73 18.10 1.96
C GLU A 453 -48.93 17.72 2.84
N MET A 454 -48.79 16.71 3.73
CA MET A 454 -49.79 16.41 4.77
C MET A 454 -49.99 17.60 5.71
N LEU A 455 -48.92 18.15 6.29
CA LEU A 455 -48.98 19.28 7.22
C LEU A 455 -49.52 20.55 6.53
N ARG A 456 -49.20 20.75 5.25
CA ARG A 456 -49.76 21.82 4.43
C ARG A 456 -51.27 21.65 4.22
N ILE A 457 -51.75 20.44 3.91
CA ILE A 457 -53.19 20.16 3.79
C ILE A 457 -53.90 20.39 5.13
N GLU A 458 -53.31 20.00 6.27
CA GLU A 458 -53.84 20.28 7.61
C GLU A 458 -53.90 21.78 7.91
N PHE A 459 -52.88 22.55 7.48
CA PHE A 459 -52.87 24.01 7.60
C PHE A 459 -53.93 24.68 6.70
N GLU A 460 -54.05 24.28 5.43
CA GLU A 460 -55.07 24.79 4.50
C GLU A 460 -56.49 24.49 5.00
N GLN A 461 -56.74 23.29 5.57
CA GLN A 461 -58.00 22.95 6.24
C GLN A 461 -58.26 23.82 7.48
N THR A 462 -57.25 24.03 8.32
CA THR A 462 -57.35 24.86 9.54
C THR A 462 -57.65 26.31 9.20
N LEU A 463 -57.01 26.84 8.14
CA LEU A 463 -57.24 28.18 7.64
C LEU A 463 -58.66 28.35 7.09
N ALA A 464 -59.14 27.41 6.26
CA ALA A 464 -60.51 27.41 5.75
C ALA A 464 -61.57 27.31 6.87
N ALA A 465 -61.32 26.54 7.92
CA ALA A 465 -62.20 26.48 9.09
C ALA A 465 -62.22 27.81 9.87
N ASN A 466 -61.07 28.49 10.00
CA ASN A 466 -60.98 29.80 10.65
C ASN A 466 -61.66 30.90 9.82
N GLU A 467 -61.56 30.86 8.49
CA GLU A 467 -62.32 31.77 7.61
C GLU A 467 -63.84 31.59 7.75
N GLN A 468 -64.33 30.34 7.84
CA GLN A 468 -65.74 30.04 8.10
C GLN A 468 -66.22 30.53 9.48
N ALA A 469 -65.34 30.59 10.48
CA ALA A 469 -65.65 31.20 11.78
C ALA A 469 -65.74 32.74 11.72
N GLY A 470 -65.18 33.39 10.69
CA GLY A 470 -65.16 34.85 10.53
C GLY A 470 -66.57 35.49 10.49
N PRO A 471 -67.49 35.04 9.60
CA PRO A 471 -68.88 35.49 9.55
C PRO A 471 -69.63 35.26 10.87
N ILE A 472 -69.54 34.06 11.45
CA ILE A 472 -70.21 33.71 12.72
C ILE A 472 -69.78 34.67 13.84
N ASN A 473 -68.47 34.94 13.95
CA ASN A 473 -67.96 35.90 14.92
C ASN A 473 -68.36 37.36 14.62
N ARG A 474 -68.65 37.74 13.36
CA ARG A 474 -69.23 39.06 13.04
C ARG A 474 -70.70 39.13 13.46
N GLU A 475 -71.52 38.14 13.13
CA GLU A 475 -72.93 38.05 13.52
C GLU A 475 -73.10 38.07 15.04
N MET A 476 -72.29 37.29 15.76
CA MET A 476 -72.25 37.29 17.23
C MET A 476 -71.91 38.67 17.81
N ARG A 477 -70.95 39.40 17.23
CA ARG A 477 -70.64 40.79 17.65
C ARG A 477 -71.77 41.77 17.34
N HIS A 478 -72.46 41.64 16.20
CA HIS A 478 -73.63 42.46 15.88
C HIS A 478 -74.80 42.16 16.83
N LEU A 479 -75.03 40.90 17.19
CA LEU A 479 -76.04 40.49 18.17
C LEU A 479 -75.73 41.06 19.57
N ILE A 480 -74.47 40.95 20.03
CA ILE A 480 -74.02 41.54 21.30
C ILE A 480 -74.23 43.06 21.30
N SER A 481 -73.83 43.76 20.24
CA SER A 481 -74.00 45.21 20.12
C SER A 481 -75.49 45.62 20.10
N SER A 482 -76.35 44.84 19.43
CA SER A 482 -77.81 45.05 19.44
C SER A 482 -78.40 44.88 20.84
N LEU A 483 -78.02 43.80 21.55
CA LEU A 483 -78.45 43.53 22.93
C LEU A 483 -77.94 44.60 23.93
N GLN A 484 -76.72 45.11 23.73
CA GLN A 484 -76.16 46.22 24.50
C GLN A 484 -76.92 47.53 24.26
N ASN A 485 -77.22 47.85 22.99
CA ASN A 485 -78.01 49.04 22.63
C ASN A 485 -79.44 48.96 23.21
N HIS A 486 -80.08 47.79 23.14
CA HIS A 486 -81.41 47.58 23.72
C HIS A 486 -81.38 47.69 25.26
N ASN A 487 -80.33 47.17 25.92
CA ASN A 487 -80.09 47.41 27.35
C ASN A 487 -79.92 48.90 27.67
N HIS A 488 -79.18 49.64 26.84
CA HIS A 488 -78.98 51.08 27.03
C HIS A 488 -80.29 51.87 26.86
N GLN A 489 -81.12 51.50 25.87
CA GLN A 489 -82.45 52.07 25.67
C GLN A 489 -83.36 51.79 26.88
N LEU A 490 -83.42 50.55 27.36
CA LEU A 490 -84.20 50.18 28.56
C LEU A 490 -83.71 50.93 29.82
N LYS A 491 -82.40 51.11 30.01
CA LYS A 491 -81.86 51.97 31.08
C LYS A 491 -82.30 53.43 30.92
N GLY A 492 -82.32 53.95 29.69
CA GLY A 492 -82.84 55.27 29.36
C GLY A 492 -84.35 55.43 29.64
N GLU A 493 -85.15 54.41 29.35
CA GLU A 493 -86.58 54.38 29.68
C GLU A 493 -86.82 54.31 31.19
N VAL A 494 -86.09 53.45 31.92
CA VAL A 494 -86.13 53.40 33.38
C VAL A 494 -85.79 54.76 34.00
N LEU A 495 -84.82 55.50 33.43
CA LEU A 495 -84.52 56.87 33.86
C LEU A 495 -85.66 57.87 33.54
N ARG A 496 -86.35 57.72 32.39
CA ARG A 496 -87.56 58.52 32.09
C ARG A 496 -88.72 58.20 33.05
N TYR A 497 -88.95 56.94 33.38
CA TYR A 497 -89.98 56.53 34.35
C TYR A 497 -89.64 56.98 35.78
N LYS A 498 -88.37 56.86 36.21
CA LYS A 498 -87.90 57.44 37.49
C LYS A 498 -88.08 58.96 37.53
N ARG A 499 -87.91 59.68 36.42
CA ARG A 499 -88.19 61.12 36.34
C ARG A 499 -89.68 61.42 36.46
N LYS A 500 -90.55 60.75 35.69
CA LYS A 500 -92.01 60.89 35.78
C LYS A 500 -92.55 60.56 37.17
N LEU A 501 -91.96 59.58 37.86
CA LEU A 501 -92.32 59.25 39.24
C LEU A 501 -91.98 60.41 40.19
N ARG A 502 -90.80 61.03 40.07
CA ARG A 502 -90.42 62.22 40.85
C ARG A 502 -91.30 63.43 40.54
N GLU A 503 -91.66 63.63 39.27
CA GLU A 503 -92.59 64.68 38.83
C GLU A 503 -93.97 64.49 39.49
N ALA A 504 -94.55 63.29 39.42
CA ALA A 504 -95.81 62.94 40.06
C ALA A 504 -95.76 63.00 41.60
N GLN A 505 -94.63 62.64 42.21
CA GLN A 505 -94.40 62.84 43.66
C GLN A 505 -94.36 64.33 44.01
N SER A 506 -93.81 65.19 43.15
CA SER A 506 -93.85 66.64 43.32
C SER A 506 -95.27 67.22 43.19
N ASP A 507 -96.10 66.65 42.31
CA ASP A 507 -97.47 67.11 42.12
C ASP A 507 -98.40 66.61 43.24
N LEU A 508 -98.18 65.40 43.76
CA LEU A 508 -98.81 64.92 44.99
C LEU A 508 -98.46 65.80 46.20
N SER A 509 -97.22 66.27 46.34
CA SER A 509 -96.86 67.19 47.41
C SER A 509 -97.42 68.61 47.20
N LYS A 510 -97.50 69.11 45.96
CA LYS A 510 -98.23 70.37 45.62
C LYS A 510 -99.72 70.31 45.93
N ILE A 511 -100.36 69.16 45.74
CA ILE A 511 -101.76 68.93 46.14
C ILE A 511 -101.86 68.89 47.67
N ARG A 512 -100.93 68.20 48.35
CA ARG A 512 -100.87 68.12 49.81
C ARG A 512 -100.63 69.48 50.49
N SER A 513 -99.96 70.41 49.81
CA SER A 513 -99.74 71.79 50.27
C SER A 513 -100.84 72.79 49.90
N ARG A 514 -102.00 72.34 49.40
CA ARG A 514 -103.15 73.23 49.06
C ARG A 514 -104.29 73.23 50.09
N SER A 515 -104.16 72.47 51.19
CA SER A 515 -104.94 72.64 52.41
C SER A 515 -104.06 73.23 53.51
N GLY A 516 -104.60 74.12 54.35
CA GLY A 516 -103.86 74.77 55.45
C GLY A 516 -103.38 73.77 56.54
N SER A 517 -102.24 73.96 57.23
CA SER A 517 -101.73 75.16 57.97
C SER A 517 -102.28 75.20 59.42
N ALA A 518 -101.51 75.45 60.49
CA ALA A 518 -100.18 76.11 60.60
C ALA A 518 -99.32 75.58 61.78
N LEU A 519 -98.16 76.25 62.03
CA LEU A 519 -97.14 76.07 63.10
C LEU A 519 -96.23 74.82 62.94
N LEU A 520 -94.98 74.75 63.47
CA LEU A 520 -93.97 75.77 63.90
C LEU A 520 -92.83 75.84 62.83
N GLN A 521 -91.59 76.36 62.94
CA GLN A 521 -90.62 76.84 63.96
C GLN A 521 -89.87 75.75 64.77
N SER A 522 -88.54 75.78 65.00
CA SER A 522 -87.61 76.93 65.04
C SER A 522 -86.13 76.55 64.79
N GLN A 523 -85.32 77.51 64.28
CA GLN A 523 -83.84 77.67 64.43
C GLN A 523 -82.91 76.54 63.90
N SER A 524 -81.64 76.75 63.50
CA SER A 524 -80.77 77.93 63.22
C SER A 524 -79.41 77.41 62.71
N SER A 525 -78.53 78.11 61.96
CA SER A 525 -78.56 79.32 61.11
C SER A 525 -77.16 79.49 60.45
N THR A 526 -76.98 80.44 59.52
CA THR A 526 -75.70 81.07 59.07
C THR A 526 -74.61 80.15 58.45
N GLU A 527 -73.90 80.49 57.37
CA GLU A 527 -73.88 81.72 56.54
C GLU A 527 -73.35 81.42 55.11
N ASP A 528 -73.47 82.39 54.18
CA ASP A 528 -72.95 82.35 52.81
C ASP A 528 -71.39 82.27 52.77
N THR A 529 -70.69 81.86 51.70
CA THR A 529 -70.74 82.44 50.33
C THR A 529 -70.04 81.53 49.30
N LYS A 530 -70.20 81.84 47.99
CA LYS A 530 -69.45 81.26 46.85
C LYS A 530 -67.93 81.28 47.03
N GLU A 531 -67.24 80.35 46.34
CA GLU A 531 -66.04 80.68 45.55
C GLU A 531 -65.89 79.74 44.32
N GLU A 532 -64.92 80.00 43.44
CA GLU A 532 -64.70 79.28 42.16
C GLU A 532 -63.28 78.62 42.14
N PRO A 533 -62.63 78.19 41.01
CA PRO A 533 -61.56 77.18 41.06
C PRO A 533 -60.16 77.73 41.37
N PRO A 534 -59.13 76.85 41.46
CA PRO A 534 -58.06 76.97 40.45
C PRO A 534 -57.42 75.65 39.95
N GLU A 535 -56.54 75.80 38.95
CA GLU A 535 -55.50 74.84 38.52
C GLU A 535 -54.28 74.81 39.49
N VAL A 536 -53.08 74.43 38.97
CA VAL A 536 -51.73 74.34 39.61
C VAL A 536 -51.44 72.91 40.15
N LYS A 537 -50.54 72.06 39.61
CA LYS A 537 -49.35 72.13 38.70
C LYS A 537 -48.02 72.51 39.38
N GLN A 538 -46.91 71.93 38.91
CA GLN A 538 -45.49 72.31 39.17
C GLN A 538 -44.91 72.01 40.59
N GLU A 539 -43.62 71.69 40.79
CA GLU A 539 -42.54 71.12 39.93
C GLU A 539 -41.39 70.54 40.84
N PRO A 540 -40.17 70.15 40.37
CA PRO A 540 -39.16 69.45 41.20
C PRO A 540 -38.17 70.43 41.87
N ASP A 541 -37.10 69.89 42.46
CA ASP A 541 -35.85 70.63 42.65
C ASP A 541 -34.60 69.74 42.46
N ASP A 542 -33.67 70.22 41.63
CA ASP A 542 -32.25 69.88 41.49
C ASP A 542 -31.58 71.13 40.92
N PRO A 543 -30.49 71.66 41.51
CA PRO A 543 -29.26 71.66 40.71
C PRO A 543 -27.91 71.68 41.47
N SER A 544 -26.87 71.38 40.69
CA SER A 544 -25.53 72.03 40.66
C SER A 544 -24.39 71.60 41.62
N THR A 545 -23.10 71.63 41.22
CA THR A 545 -22.42 71.76 39.90
C THR A 545 -20.87 71.62 40.05
N GLN A 546 -20.14 71.31 38.95
CA GLN A 546 -18.65 71.45 38.76
C GLN A 546 -17.70 70.48 39.54
N VAL A 547 -16.47 70.10 39.07
CA VAL A 547 -15.93 70.00 37.68
C VAL A 547 -14.60 69.17 37.60
N SER A 548 -14.33 68.58 36.43
CA SER A 548 -13.03 68.20 35.79
C SER A 548 -11.94 67.32 36.47
N VAL A 549 -11.63 66.19 35.79
CA VAL A 549 -10.29 65.83 35.20
C VAL A 549 -9.11 65.26 36.05
N ALA A 550 -8.54 64.16 35.51
CA ALA A 550 -7.13 63.66 35.56
C ALA A 550 -6.62 62.61 36.60
N LYS A 551 -6.31 61.42 36.05
CA LYS A 551 -5.10 60.56 36.22
C LYS A 551 -4.60 60.04 37.59
N ALA A 552 -4.68 58.70 37.68
CA ALA A 552 -3.56 57.73 37.80
C ALA A 552 -3.06 57.23 39.19
N ALA A 553 -2.67 55.94 39.17
CA ALA A 553 -2.02 55.12 40.22
C ALA A 553 -2.87 54.81 41.48
N SER A 554 -2.69 53.69 42.18
CA SER A 554 -1.77 52.54 42.00
C SER A 554 -2.48 51.19 42.25
N GLU A 555 -1.77 50.07 42.01
CA GLU A 555 -2.24 48.71 42.30
C GLU A 555 -2.48 48.44 43.79
N ASP A 556 -3.58 47.74 44.15
CA ASP A 556 -3.62 46.58 45.09
C ASP A 556 -5.06 46.00 45.25
N VAL A 557 -5.66 45.49 44.15
CA VAL A 557 -7.07 45.00 44.15
C VAL A 557 -7.26 43.62 43.50
N ASN A 558 -6.32 43.14 42.67
CA ASN A 558 -6.52 41.92 41.89
C ASN A 558 -6.44 40.62 42.71
N GLU A 559 -5.62 40.53 43.75
CA GLU A 559 -5.40 39.25 44.47
C GLU A 559 -6.63 38.80 45.28
N MET A 560 -7.35 39.74 45.90
CA MET A 560 -8.58 39.44 46.65
C MET A 560 -9.73 38.99 45.76
N LYS A 561 -9.75 39.40 44.48
CA LYS A 561 -10.77 38.94 43.52
C LYS A 561 -10.46 37.53 43.04
N ALA A 562 -9.22 37.26 42.64
CA ALA A 562 -8.81 35.94 42.14
C ALA A 562 -9.11 34.81 43.13
N ARG A 563 -8.85 35.02 44.43
CA ARG A 563 -9.15 34.03 45.49
C ARG A 563 -10.65 33.75 45.64
N ARG A 564 -11.52 34.72 45.35
CA ARG A 564 -12.98 34.60 45.46
C ARG A 564 -13.57 33.84 44.27
N ASP A 565 -13.11 34.17 43.06
CA ASP A 565 -13.48 33.48 41.82
C ASP A 565 -13.05 31.99 41.87
N GLU A 566 -11.94 31.67 42.55
CA GLU A 566 -11.46 30.29 42.71
C GLU A 566 -12.26 29.48 43.75
N GLU A 567 -12.63 30.06 44.91
CA GLU A 567 -13.56 29.42 45.86
C GLU A 567 -14.94 29.15 45.25
N GLU A 568 -15.43 30.03 44.38
CA GLU A 568 -16.72 29.87 43.69
C GLU A 568 -16.68 28.72 42.66
N ARG A 569 -15.58 28.59 41.91
CA ARG A 569 -15.32 27.45 41.01
C ARG A 569 -15.22 26.12 41.75
N GLU A 570 -14.58 26.08 42.92
CA GLU A 570 -14.50 24.85 43.72
C GLU A 570 -15.87 24.43 44.25
N ARG A 571 -16.75 25.38 44.58
CA ARG A 571 -18.15 25.12 44.95
C ARG A 571 -18.95 24.57 43.77
N GLU A 572 -18.88 25.20 42.60
CA GLU A 572 -19.51 24.67 41.37
C GLU A 572 -19.06 23.23 41.08
N ARG A 573 -17.75 22.94 41.24
CA ARG A 573 -17.21 21.60 40.99
C ARG A 573 -17.80 20.56 41.95
N ARG A 574 -17.82 20.86 43.25
CA ARG A 574 -18.39 19.98 44.28
C ARG A 574 -19.91 19.83 44.15
N GLU A 575 -20.62 20.83 43.62
CA GLU A 575 -22.05 20.74 43.33
C GLU A 575 -22.32 19.85 42.10
N ARG A 576 -21.57 20.03 41.01
CA ARG A 576 -21.65 19.16 39.82
C ARG A 576 -21.26 17.71 40.10
N GLU A 577 -20.35 17.44 41.04
CA GLU A 577 -20.09 16.07 41.52
C GLU A 577 -21.30 15.49 42.27
N ARG A 578 -21.93 16.25 43.17
CA ARG A 578 -23.15 15.83 43.88
C ARG A 578 -24.35 15.63 42.95
N GLU A 579 -24.45 16.39 41.86
CA GLU A 579 -25.46 16.12 40.82
C GLU A 579 -25.16 14.81 40.07
N ARG A 580 -23.90 14.58 39.68
CA ARG A 580 -23.48 13.32 39.04
C ARG A 580 -23.65 12.09 39.92
N GLU A 581 -23.48 12.20 41.24
CA GLU A 581 -23.80 11.13 42.18
C GLU A 581 -25.31 10.85 42.24
N LYS A 582 -26.14 11.90 42.37
CA LYS A 582 -27.61 11.79 42.35
C LYS A 582 -28.14 11.26 41.02
N GLU A 583 -27.48 11.56 39.91
CA GLU A 583 -27.85 11.05 38.59
C GLU A 583 -27.52 9.56 38.45
N LYS A 584 -26.32 9.14 38.89
CA LYS A 584 -25.94 7.71 38.99
C LYS A 584 -26.82 6.93 39.98
N GLU A 585 -27.28 7.56 41.06
CA GLU A 585 -28.21 6.95 42.01
C GLU A 585 -29.59 6.73 41.37
N LYS A 586 -30.14 7.74 40.69
CA LYS A 586 -31.39 7.63 39.91
C LYS A 586 -31.29 6.64 38.75
N GLU A 587 -30.12 6.53 38.12
CA GLU A 587 -29.87 5.52 37.09
C GLU A 587 -29.91 4.10 37.68
N ARG A 588 -29.22 3.88 38.81
CA ARG A 588 -29.28 2.62 39.56
C ARG A 588 -30.68 2.29 40.09
N GLU A 589 -31.50 3.28 40.42
CA GLU A 589 -32.92 3.05 40.74
C GLU A 589 -33.73 2.65 39.50
N ARG A 590 -33.55 3.33 38.36
CA ARG A 590 -34.19 2.99 37.08
C ARG A 590 -33.79 1.61 36.56
N GLU A 591 -32.55 1.18 36.77
CA GLU A 591 -32.13 -0.20 36.48
C GLU A 591 -32.83 -1.21 37.40
N LYS A 592 -32.89 -0.94 38.71
CA LYS A 592 -33.63 -1.80 39.67
C LYS A 592 -35.14 -1.84 39.41
N GLU A 593 -35.74 -0.77 38.87
CA GLU A 593 -37.13 -0.80 38.41
C GLU A 593 -37.30 -1.65 37.15
N LYS A 594 -36.44 -1.47 36.13
CA LYS A 594 -36.43 -2.31 34.91
C LYS A 594 -36.18 -3.79 35.21
N GLU A 595 -35.37 -4.09 36.22
CA GLU A 595 -35.11 -5.47 36.67
C GLU A 595 -36.33 -6.08 37.37
N LYS A 596 -36.97 -5.34 38.29
CA LYS A 596 -38.24 -5.73 38.93
C LYS A 596 -39.40 -5.83 37.93
N GLU A 597 -39.39 -5.04 36.86
CA GLU A 597 -40.39 -5.12 35.79
C GLU A 597 -40.22 -6.42 34.99
N LYS A 598 -38.99 -6.75 34.57
CA LYS A 598 -38.66 -8.04 33.93
C LYS A 598 -38.92 -9.24 34.85
N GLU A 599 -38.73 -9.10 36.15
CA GLU A 599 -39.08 -10.12 37.14
C GLU A 599 -40.61 -10.31 37.22
N ARG A 600 -41.38 -9.21 37.29
CA ARG A 600 -42.85 -9.24 37.25
C ARG A 600 -43.42 -9.79 35.93
N GLU A 601 -42.76 -9.58 34.80
CA GLU A 601 -43.14 -10.24 33.54
C GLU A 601 -42.87 -11.76 33.60
N ARG A 602 -41.71 -12.18 34.12
CA ARG A 602 -41.39 -13.60 34.32
C ARG A 602 -42.35 -14.29 35.30
N GLU A 603 -42.81 -13.60 36.35
CA GLU A 603 -43.86 -14.11 37.24
C GLU A 603 -45.22 -14.21 36.54
N LYS A 604 -45.65 -13.17 35.82
CA LYS A 604 -46.91 -13.17 35.03
C LYS A 604 -46.92 -14.26 33.96
N GLN A 605 -45.76 -14.61 33.40
CA GLN A 605 -45.62 -15.67 32.41
C GLN A 605 -45.70 -17.06 33.07
N LYS A 606 -45.09 -17.26 34.25
CA LYS A 606 -45.23 -18.49 35.05
C LYS A 606 -46.65 -18.73 35.57
N GLN A 607 -47.35 -17.68 36.01
CA GLN A 607 -48.72 -17.82 36.55
C GLN A 607 -49.74 -18.28 35.49
N LYS A 608 -49.49 -18.02 34.19
CA LYS A 608 -50.39 -18.41 33.10
C LYS A 608 -50.31 -19.87 32.66
N GLU A 609 -49.31 -20.64 33.13
CA GLU A 609 -49.23 -22.09 32.88
C GLU A 609 -49.77 -22.93 34.05
N SER A 610 -50.00 -22.33 35.23
CA SER A 610 -50.46 -23.06 36.43
C SER A 610 -51.98 -23.10 36.64
N GLU A 611 -52.77 -22.22 36.03
CA GLU A 611 -54.24 -22.17 36.21
C GLU A 611 -55.00 -23.18 35.33
N LYS A 612 -54.67 -24.47 35.48
CA LYS A 612 -55.42 -25.56 34.82
C LYS A 612 -55.60 -26.84 35.65
N GLU A 613 -55.58 -26.76 36.99
CA GLU A 613 -56.17 -27.81 37.83
C GLU A 613 -56.87 -27.29 39.10
N ARG A 614 -58.05 -27.88 39.36
CA ARG A 614 -58.78 -28.04 40.64
C ARG A 614 -59.50 -26.85 41.27
N GLU A 615 -60.78 -27.12 41.54
CA GLU A 615 -61.69 -26.31 42.35
C GLU A 615 -61.52 -26.57 43.86
N SER A 616 -62.00 -25.62 44.67
CA SER A 616 -63.02 -25.82 45.73
C SER A 616 -62.69 -25.41 47.18
N LYS A 617 -63.76 -24.92 47.85
CA LYS A 617 -64.06 -24.84 49.30
C LYS A 617 -63.49 -23.72 50.21
N GLU A 618 -64.45 -22.89 50.63
CA GLU A 618 -64.83 -22.57 52.03
C GLU A 618 -63.93 -21.75 53.00
N LYS A 619 -64.39 -20.50 53.23
CA LYS A 619 -64.83 -19.92 54.52
C LYS A 619 -63.85 -19.52 55.67
N GLU A 620 -64.15 -18.30 56.14
CA GLU A 620 -64.31 -17.84 57.54
C GLU A 620 -63.13 -17.31 58.41
N LYS A 621 -63.44 -16.15 59.04
CA LYS A 621 -63.09 -15.66 60.39
C LYS A 621 -61.64 -15.26 60.74
N GLY A 622 -61.52 -14.18 61.54
CA GLY A 622 -60.35 -13.93 62.39
C GLY A 622 -59.93 -12.46 62.59
N LYS A 623 -60.55 -11.73 63.54
CA LYS A 623 -60.01 -10.47 64.14
C LYS A 623 -60.47 -10.34 65.60
N HIS A 624 -59.54 -10.10 66.55
CA HIS A 624 -59.69 -9.76 67.99
C HIS A 624 -58.23 -9.59 68.54
N GLU A 625 -57.86 -9.03 69.70
CA GLU A 625 -58.35 -8.03 70.71
C GLU A 625 -57.07 -7.67 71.55
N ASP A 626 -56.95 -6.70 72.47
CA ASP A 626 -57.78 -5.58 72.96
C ASP A 626 -56.80 -4.42 73.32
N GLY A 627 -57.30 -3.19 73.49
CA GLY A 627 -56.52 -2.01 73.90
C GLY A 627 -57.17 -1.15 75.01
N ARG A 628 -58.17 -1.67 75.74
CA ARG A 628 -58.89 -0.92 76.79
C ARG A 628 -58.00 -0.43 77.93
N LYS A 629 -58.08 0.87 78.25
CA LYS A 629 -58.20 1.44 79.62
C LYS A 629 -58.26 2.99 79.64
N LYS A 630 -59.47 3.56 79.55
CA LYS A 630 -59.79 4.95 79.99
C LYS A 630 -61.30 5.25 80.07
N GLU A 631 -62.10 4.30 80.55
CA GLU A 631 -63.57 4.34 80.43
C GLU A 631 -64.35 4.28 81.77
N ALA A 632 -63.67 4.35 82.92
CA ALA A 632 -64.29 4.05 84.23
C ALA A 632 -65.14 5.19 84.82
N GLU A 633 -64.77 6.45 84.61
CA GLU A 633 -65.34 7.59 85.38
C GLU A 633 -66.40 8.38 84.59
N ALA A 634 -66.22 8.58 83.29
CA ALA A 634 -67.20 9.27 82.43
C ALA A 634 -68.57 8.57 82.36
N ILE A 635 -68.60 7.24 82.49
CA ILE A 635 -69.81 6.41 82.39
C ILE A 635 -70.84 6.72 83.50
N LYS A 636 -70.45 7.36 84.61
CA LYS A 636 -71.37 7.61 85.74
C LYS A 636 -72.27 8.83 85.55
N GLN A 637 -71.83 9.87 84.83
CA GLN A 637 -72.67 11.03 84.50
C GLN A 637 -73.57 10.75 83.29
N LEU A 638 -73.01 10.18 82.20
CA LEU A 638 -73.77 9.88 80.97
C LEU A 638 -74.97 8.95 81.17
N LYS A 639 -74.96 8.11 82.23
CA LYS A 639 -76.09 7.23 82.59
C LYS A 639 -77.31 7.97 83.18
N ALA A 640 -77.16 9.21 83.65
CA ALA A 640 -78.30 10.02 84.10
C ALA A 640 -79.07 10.63 82.91
N GLU A 641 -78.33 11.16 81.92
CA GLU A 641 -78.91 11.84 80.75
C GLU A 641 -79.51 10.86 79.75
N LEU A 642 -78.87 9.70 79.57
CA LEU A 642 -79.38 8.61 78.72
C LEU A 642 -80.81 8.17 79.10
N LYS A 643 -81.18 8.24 80.38
CA LYS A 643 -82.52 7.81 80.84
C LYS A 643 -83.63 8.77 80.40
N LYS A 644 -83.38 10.08 80.34
CA LYS A 644 -84.33 11.05 79.76
C LYS A 644 -84.44 10.87 78.24
N ALA A 645 -83.31 10.69 77.55
CA ALA A 645 -83.30 10.48 76.10
C ALA A 645 -84.10 9.23 75.67
N GLN A 646 -84.07 8.16 76.47
CA GLN A 646 -84.79 6.90 76.23
C GLN A 646 -86.32 6.97 76.41
N GLU A 647 -86.86 8.05 76.95
CA GLU A 647 -88.32 8.27 77.01
C GLU A 647 -88.79 9.02 75.76
N SER A 648 -88.13 10.12 75.38
CA SER A 648 -88.36 10.80 74.09
C SER A 648 -88.17 9.88 72.86
N GLN A 649 -87.26 8.91 72.93
CA GLN A 649 -87.02 7.95 71.85
C GLN A 649 -88.21 6.99 71.62
N LYS A 650 -89.09 6.79 72.61
CA LYS A 650 -90.27 5.92 72.49
C LYS A 650 -91.43 6.64 71.82
N GLU A 651 -91.65 7.91 72.14
CA GLU A 651 -92.66 8.75 71.49
C GLU A 651 -92.32 8.97 70.01
N MET A 652 -91.05 9.27 69.71
CA MET A 652 -90.59 9.48 68.33
C MET A 652 -90.68 8.22 67.46
N LYS A 653 -90.62 7.02 68.06
CA LYS A 653 -90.87 5.76 67.36
C LYS A 653 -92.35 5.57 67.01
N LEU A 654 -93.27 6.00 67.88
CA LEU A 654 -94.71 5.86 67.65
C LEU A 654 -95.21 6.76 66.51
N LEU A 655 -94.65 7.96 66.35
CA LEU A 655 -94.94 8.84 65.20
C LEU A 655 -94.45 8.25 63.86
N LEU A 656 -93.30 7.57 63.85
CA LEU A 656 -92.70 7.02 62.64
C LEU A 656 -93.51 5.88 62.02
N ASP A 657 -94.12 5.01 62.85
CA ASP A 657 -94.93 3.91 62.34
C ASP A 657 -96.29 4.38 61.78
N MET A 658 -96.88 5.47 62.32
CA MET A 658 -98.13 6.02 61.79
C MET A 658 -97.94 6.81 60.48
N TYR A 659 -96.73 7.28 60.17
CA TYR A 659 -96.48 8.07 58.96
C TYR A 659 -96.30 7.25 57.68
N ARG A 660 -96.09 5.92 57.79
CA ARG A 660 -95.52 5.08 56.72
C ARG A 660 -96.54 4.47 55.73
N SER A 661 -97.84 4.66 55.92
CA SER A 661 -98.90 3.87 55.25
C SER A 661 -100.18 4.63 54.87
N ALA A 662 -100.08 5.90 54.43
CA ALA A 662 -101.21 6.65 53.84
C ALA A 662 -100.74 7.63 52.72
N PRO A 663 -101.51 7.84 51.63
CA PRO A 663 -101.08 8.60 50.45
C PRO A 663 -100.88 10.10 50.71
N LYS A 664 -100.11 10.74 49.82
CA LYS A 664 -99.53 12.08 50.06
C LYS A 664 -100.51 13.24 49.91
N GLU A 665 -101.44 13.18 48.94
CA GLU A 665 -102.36 14.29 48.63
C GLU A 665 -103.49 14.51 49.66
N GLN A 666 -103.67 13.58 50.61
CA GLN A 666 -104.77 13.66 51.58
C GLN A 666 -104.36 14.24 52.95
N ARG A 667 -103.07 14.54 53.17
CA ARG A 667 -102.56 15.07 54.46
C ARG A 667 -102.59 16.60 54.51
N ASP A 668 -102.10 17.26 53.46
CA ASP A 668 -101.90 18.72 53.43
C ASP A 668 -103.23 19.49 53.53
N LYS A 669 -104.31 18.94 52.95
CA LYS A 669 -105.65 19.54 52.97
C LYS A 669 -106.29 19.57 54.38
N VAL A 670 -105.92 18.65 55.27
CA VAL A 670 -106.50 18.59 56.62
C VAL A 670 -105.78 19.56 57.57
N GLN A 671 -104.45 19.69 57.46
CA GLN A 671 -103.68 20.61 58.30
C GLN A 671 -103.96 22.08 57.96
N LEU A 672 -104.11 22.43 56.68
CA LEU A 672 -104.50 23.79 56.27
C LEU A 672 -105.91 24.17 56.78
N MET A 673 -106.90 23.28 56.65
CA MET A 673 -108.26 23.51 57.16
C MET A 673 -108.31 23.68 58.68
N ALA A 674 -107.45 22.98 59.43
CA ALA A 674 -107.33 23.14 60.88
C ALA A 674 -106.68 24.49 61.26
N ALA A 675 -105.62 24.89 60.56
CA ALA A 675 -104.96 26.17 60.77
C ALA A 675 -105.87 27.36 60.45
N GLU A 676 -106.57 27.33 59.31
CA GLU A 676 -107.49 28.39 58.88
C GLU A 676 -108.66 28.56 59.87
N LYS A 677 -109.24 27.46 60.35
CA LYS A 677 -110.33 27.50 61.33
C LYS A 677 -109.88 28.07 62.68
N LYS A 678 -108.63 27.83 63.10
CA LYS A 678 -108.06 28.40 64.33
C LYS A 678 -107.77 29.90 64.18
N ALA A 679 -107.12 30.30 63.09
CA ALA A 679 -106.82 31.70 62.80
C ALA A 679 -108.08 32.56 62.66
N LYS A 680 -109.19 32.02 62.12
CA LYS A 680 -110.48 32.71 62.07
C LYS A 680 -111.10 32.91 63.46
N ALA A 681 -111.04 31.91 64.34
CA ALA A 681 -111.54 32.05 65.71
C ALA A 681 -110.78 33.10 66.53
N GLU A 682 -109.43 33.10 66.44
CA GLU A 682 -108.56 34.07 67.12
C GLU A 682 -108.80 35.51 66.61
N LEU A 683 -109.13 35.67 65.31
CA LEU A 683 -109.45 36.97 64.71
C LEU A 683 -110.86 37.46 65.07
N GLU A 684 -111.84 36.56 65.26
CA GLU A 684 -113.16 36.89 65.80
C GLU A 684 -113.06 37.35 67.28
N GLU A 685 -112.27 36.64 68.10
CA GLU A 685 -112.07 36.98 69.52
C GLU A 685 -111.38 38.34 69.70
N LEU A 686 -110.36 38.65 68.88
CA LEU A 686 -109.70 39.96 68.88
C LEU A 686 -110.66 41.08 68.44
N ARG A 687 -111.55 40.85 67.46
CA ARG A 687 -112.58 41.83 67.06
C ARG A 687 -113.58 42.09 68.18
N GLN A 688 -114.00 41.05 68.90
CA GLN A 688 -114.85 41.19 70.08
C GLN A 688 -114.17 42.08 71.15
N ARG A 689 -112.86 41.86 71.36
CA ARG A 689 -112.06 42.56 72.38
C ARG A 689 -111.80 44.04 72.06
N VAL A 690 -111.67 44.40 70.78
CA VAL A 690 -111.63 45.83 70.34
C VAL A 690 -112.97 46.50 70.63
N LYS A 691 -114.09 45.84 70.31
CA LYS A 691 -115.43 46.37 70.53
C LYS A 691 -115.74 46.61 72.02
N GLU A 692 -115.29 45.72 72.90
CA GLU A 692 -115.40 45.88 74.36
C GLU A 692 -114.53 47.00 74.97
N LEU A 693 -113.57 47.54 74.21
CA LEU A 693 -112.78 48.72 74.61
C LEU A 693 -113.46 50.01 74.12
N GLU A 694 -113.92 50.03 72.87
CA GLU A 694 -114.71 51.14 72.33
C GLU A 694 -116.01 51.42 73.12
N ASP A 695 -116.69 50.38 73.61
CA ASP A 695 -117.92 50.50 74.40
C ASP A 695 -117.67 50.87 75.89
N LYS A 696 -116.41 50.93 76.34
CA LYS A 696 -115.99 51.48 77.63
C LYS A 696 -115.63 52.97 77.51
N GLU A 697 -114.86 53.34 76.50
CA GLU A 697 -114.47 54.73 76.24
C GLU A 697 -115.69 55.65 76.04
N LYS A 698 -116.74 55.16 75.37
CA LYS A 698 -117.97 55.93 75.08
C LYS A 698 -118.90 56.16 76.29
N LYS A 699 -118.52 55.76 77.52
CA LYS A 699 -119.39 55.87 78.72
C LYS A 699 -118.93 56.82 79.82
N GLU A 700 -117.69 57.33 79.78
CA GLU A 700 -117.20 58.27 80.81
C GLU A 700 -117.14 59.74 80.33
N SER A 701 -117.08 59.98 79.02
CA SER A 701 -117.00 61.34 78.44
C SER A 701 -118.34 62.08 78.42
N LYS A 702 -118.93 62.37 79.60
CA LYS A 702 -120.13 63.23 79.70
C LYS A 702 -120.42 63.89 81.06
N LYS A 703 -119.48 64.68 81.63
CA LYS A 703 -119.84 65.78 82.55
C LYS A 703 -118.71 66.78 82.83
N MET A 704 -119.10 68.07 82.86
CA MET A 704 -118.34 69.26 83.29
C MET A 704 -117.12 69.65 82.42
N ALA A 705 -116.67 70.90 82.59
CA ALA A 705 -115.67 71.56 81.76
C ALA A 705 -114.33 71.72 82.49
N ASP A 706 -113.26 72.05 81.76
CA ASP A 706 -112.42 73.24 81.97
C ASP A 706 -111.23 73.25 80.98
N GLU A 707 -110.65 74.43 80.69
CA GLU A 707 -109.82 74.67 79.50
C GLU A 707 -108.40 74.07 79.51
N ASP A 708 -107.91 73.58 80.65
CA ASP A 708 -106.49 73.30 80.86
C ASP A 708 -105.96 72.03 80.14
N ALA A 709 -106.86 71.18 79.62
CA ALA A 709 -106.50 69.98 78.86
C ALA A 709 -105.75 70.31 77.55
N LEU A 710 -106.06 71.45 76.91
CA LEU A 710 -105.54 71.85 75.60
C LEU A 710 -104.05 72.24 75.59
N ARG A 711 -103.41 72.37 76.77
CA ARG A 711 -101.96 72.61 76.90
C ARG A 711 -101.15 71.33 76.88
N LYS A 712 -101.63 70.26 77.51
CA LYS A 712 -100.89 68.98 77.63
C LYS A 712 -100.82 68.22 76.31
N ILE A 713 -101.83 68.36 75.46
CA ILE A 713 -101.88 67.71 74.14
C ILE A 713 -100.72 68.18 73.26
N ARG A 714 -100.50 69.51 73.14
CA ARG A 714 -99.42 70.09 72.31
C ARG A 714 -98.03 69.61 72.71
N ALA A 715 -97.76 69.51 74.00
CA ALA A 715 -96.46 69.02 74.50
C ALA A 715 -96.19 67.54 74.15
N VAL A 716 -97.24 66.74 73.93
CA VAL A 716 -97.11 65.34 73.45
C VAL A 716 -97.01 65.31 71.93
N GLU A 717 -97.72 66.18 71.21
CA GLU A 717 -97.62 66.33 69.75
C GLU A 717 -96.19 66.75 69.34
N GLU A 718 -95.59 67.73 70.03
CA GLU A 718 -94.19 68.16 69.83
C GLU A 718 -93.19 67.03 70.10
N GLN A 719 -93.42 66.18 71.11
CA GLN A 719 -92.58 64.99 71.36
C GLN A 719 -92.72 63.93 70.26
N ILE A 720 -93.93 63.72 69.72
CA ILE A 720 -94.16 62.80 68.62
C ILE A 720 -93.46 63.29 67.36
N GLU A 721 -93.55 64.58 67.02
CA GLU A 721 -92.88 65.15 65.83
C GLU A 721 -91.35 65.08 65.96
N TYR A 722 -90.79 65.36 67.15
CA TYR A 722 -89.36 65.18 67.44
C TYR A 722 -88.89 63.73 67.24
N LEU A 723 -89.67 62.75 67.72
CA LEU A 723 -89.36 61.32 67.56
C LEU A 723 -89.52 60.87 66.10
N GLN A 724 -90.50 61.36 65.36
CA GLN A 724 -90.65 61.09 63.93
C GLN A 724 -89.48 61.67 63.12
N LYS A 725 -89.01 62.88 63.45
CA LYS A 725 -87.83 63.50 62.81
C LYS A 725 -86.56 62.70 63.10
N LYS A 726 -86.37 62.21 64.32
CA LYS A 726 -85.27 61.28 64.66
C LYS A 726 -85.36 59.95 63.93
N LEU A 727 -86.55 59.36 63.81
CA LEU A 727 -86.76 58.13 63.05
C LEU A 727 -86.45 58.32 61.56
N ALA A 728 -86.77 59.48 60.98
CA ALA A 728 -86.44 59.82 59.60
C ALA A 728 -84.92 59.99 59.40
N MET A 729 -84.23 60.66 60.33
CA MET A 729 -82.76 60.78 60.29
C MET A 729 -82.07 59.41 60.40
N ALA A 730 -82.46 58.59 61.38
CA ALA A 730 -81.89 57.25 61.56
C ALA A 730 -82.10 56.34 60.34
N LYS A 731 -83.22 56.48 59.63
CA LYS A 731 -83.45 55.78 58.34
C LYS A 731 -82.62 56.31 57.20
N GLN A 732 -82.38 57.63 57.15
CA GLN A 732 -81.50 58.23 56.15
C GLN A 732 -80.03 57.83 56.41
N GLU A 733 -79.63 57.68 57.67
CA GLU A 733 -78.34 57.12 58.09
C GLU A 733 -78.24 55.62 57.73
N GLU A 734 -79.31 54.82 57.94
CA GLU A 734 -79.38 53.41 57.52
C GLU A 734 -79.30 53.25 55.99
N GLU A 735 -80.05 54.04 55.22
CA GLU A 735 -79.98 54.04 53.74
C GLU A 735 -78.62 54.52 53.21
N ALA A 736 -77.96 55.47 53.89
CA ALA A 736 -76.61 55.91 53.56
C ALA A 736 -75.57 54.80 53.84
N LEU A 737 -75.61 54.17 55.02
CA LEU A 737 -74.71 53.07 55.39
C LEU A 737 -74.90 51.84 54.50
N LEU A 738 -76.13 51.55 54.05
CA LEU A 738 -76.37 50.52 53.03
C LEU A 738 -75.74 50.91 51.69
N SER A 739 -75.86 52.16 51.25
CA SER A 739 -75.20 52.63 50.02
C SER A 739 -73.67 52.63 50.12
N GLU A 740 -73.10 52.91 51.30
CA GLU A 740 -71.66 52.81 51.54
C GLU A 740 -71.20 51.34 51.58
N MET A 741 -72.01 50.44 52.15
CA MET A 741 -71.77 49.00 52.14
C MET A 741 -71.82 48.41 50.73
N ASP A 742 -72.80 48.81 49.89
CA ASP A 742 -72.89 48.38 48.48
C ASP A 742 -71.67 48.87 47.67
N VAL A 743 -71.24 50.13 47.85
CA VAL A 743 -70.04 50.68 47.19
C VAL A 743 -68.77 49.97 47.67
N THR A 744 -68.66 49.69 48.97
CA THR A 744 -67.51 48.96 49.54
C THR A 744 -67.50 47.49 49.08
N GLY A 745 -68.68 46.88 48.93
CA GLY A 745 -68.86 45.54 48.38
C GLY A 745 -68.39 45.46 46.93
N GLN A 746 -68.86 46.37 46.07
CA GLN A 746 -68.41 46.43 44.68
C GLN A 746 -66.90 46.68 44.57
N ALA A 747 -66.33 47.57 45.39
CA ALA A 747 -64.89 47.81 45.41
C ALA A 747 -64.09 46.56 45.86
N PHE A 748 -64.64 45.75 46.76
CA PHE A 748 -64.03 44.48 47.16
C PHE A 748 -64.16 43.40 46.08
N GLU A 749 -65.31 43.27 45.41
CA GLU A 749 -65.51 42.37 44.27
C GLU A 749 -64.60 42.72 43.10
N ASP A 750 -64.49 44.02 42.74
CA ASP A 750 -63.60 44.52 41.70
C ASP A 750 -62.12 44.22 42.04
N MET A 751 -61.71 44.41 43.31
CA MET A 751 -60.36 44.06 43.78
C MET A 751 -60.12 42.54 43.78
N GLN A 752 -61.14 41.74 44.12
CA GLN A 752 -61.05 40.28 44.09
C GLN A 752 -60.93 39.75 42.66
N GLU A 753 -61.70 40.28 41.71
CA GLU A 753 -61.55 40.03 40.28
C GLU A 753 -60.15 40.45 39.78
N GLN A 754 -59.66 41.63 40.16
CA GLN A 754 -58.32 42.08 39.80
C GLN A 754 -57.25 41.13 40.36
N ASN A 755 -57.40 40.64 41.59
CA ASN A 755 -56.48 39.67 42.20
C ASN A 755 -56.50 38.32 41.47
N ILE A 756 -57.69 37.80 41.13
CA ILE A 756 -57.85 36.57 40.32
C ILE A 756 -57.18 36.73 38.95
N ARG A 757 -57.38 37.87 38.27
CA ARG A 757 -56.75 38.18 36.97
C ARG A 757 -55.22 38.25 37.08
N LEU A 758 -54.67 38.86 38.15
CA LEU A 758 -53.22 38.91 38.39
C LEU A 758 -52.65 37.52 38.70
N MET A 759 -53.33 36.72 39.52
CA MET A 759 -52.93 35.33 39.82
C MET A 759 -52.97 34.43 38.57
N GLN A 760 -53.93 34.66 37.67
CA GLN A 760 -54.00 33.95 36.39
C GLN A 760 -52.87 34.38 35.44
N GLN A 761 -52.58 35.68 35.33
CA GLN A 761 -51.43 36.18 34.57
C GLN A 761 -50.08 35.70 35.12
N LEU A 762 -49.97 35.45 36.42
CA LEU A 762 -48.76 34.87 37.02
C LEU A 762 -48.57 33.43 36.53
N ARG A 763 -49.61 32.59 36.62
CA ARG A 763 -49.60 31.21 36.11
C ARG A 763 -49.29 31.12 34.63
N GLU A 764 -49.89 31.99 33.81
CA GLU A 764 -49.65 32.02 32.37
C GLU A 764 -48.20 32.40 32.02
N LYS A 765 -47.57 33.27 32.83
CA LYS A 765 -46.13 33.57 32.72
C LYS A 765 -45.27 32.41 33.19
N ASP A 766 -45.64 31.73 34.27
CA ASP A 766 -44.91 30.56 34.78
C ASP A 766 -44.98 29.39 33.78
N ASP A 767 -46.15 29.11 33.21
CA ASP A 767 -46.31 28.11 32.14
C ASP A 767 -45.50 28.46 30.88
N ALA A 768 -45.42 29.74 30.51
CA ALA A 768 -44.56 30.20 29.42
C ALA A 768 -43.06 30.03 29.77
N ASN A 769 -42.65 30.35 30.99
CA ASN A 769 -41.29 30.14 31.48
C ASN A 769 -40.92 28.65 31.51
N PHE A 770 -41.82 27.76 31.94
CA PHE A 770 -41.59 26.31 31.91
C PHE A 770 -41.45 25.76 30.48
N LYS A 771 -42.24 26.26 29.52
CA LYS A 771 -42.10 25.91 28.10
C LYS A 771 -40.74 26.36 27.54
N LEU A 772 -40.39 27.64 27.72
CA LEU A 772 -39.11 28.19 27.28
C LEU A 772 -37.91 27.48 27.94
N MET A 773 -38.01 27.12 29.22
CA MET A 773 -36.98 26.34 29.90
C MET A 773 -36.88 24.90 29.36
N SER A 774 -38.00 24.24 29.06
CA SER A 774 -38.02 22.92 28.41
C SER A 774 -37.40 22.95 27.00
N GLU A 775 -37.75 23.97 26.21
CA GLU A 775 -37.18 24.21 24.88
C GLU A 775 -35.68 24.53 24.94
N ARG A 776 -35.24 25.34 25.91
CA ARG A 776 -33.82 25.61 26.17
C ARG A 776 -33.06 24.34 26.57
N ILE A 777 -33.63 23.48 27.41
CA ILE A 777 -33.02 22.18 27.77
C ILE A 777 -32.89 21.28 26.54
N LYS A 778 -33.95 21.13 25.75
CA LYS A 778 -33.93 20.35 24.49
C LYS A 778 -32.92 20.90 23.49
N SER A 779 -32.88 22.22 23.30
CA SER A 779 -31.94 22.90 22.41
C SER A 779 -30.49 22.68 22.85
N ASN A 780 -30.19 22.81 24.15
CA ASN A 780 -28.87 22.49 24.71
C ASN A 780 -28.50 21.01 24.51
N GLN A 781 -29.45 20.09 24.67
CA GLN A 781 -29.21 18.65 24.49
C GLN A 781 -28.93 18.30 23.01
N ILE A 782 -29.70 18.87 22.07
CA ILE A 782 -29.48 18.73 20.63
C ILE A 782 -28.13 19.36 20.24
N HIS A 783 -27.80 20.54 20.78
CA HIS A 783 -26.52 21.20 20.51
C HIS A 783 -25.33 20.40 21.05
N LYS A 784 -25.49 19.70 22.18
CA LYS A 784 -24.49 18.76 22.69
C LYS A 784 -24.29 17.57 21.74
N LEU A 785 -25.37 16.92 21.31
CA LEU A 785 -25.30 15.78 20.37
C LEU A 785 -24.68 16.19 19.03
N LEU A 786 -25.12 17.30 18.43
CA LEU A 786 -24.53 17.85 17.19
C LEU A 786 -23.06 18.27 17.35
N LYS A 787 -22.60 18.55 18.57
CA LYS A 787 -21.17 18.78 18.85
C LYS A 787 -20.41 17.46 18.92
N GLU A 788 -20.97 16.45 19.58
CA GLU A 788 -20.37 15.12 19.69
C GLU A 788 -20.27 14.44 18.30
N GLU A 789 -21.34 14.46 17.50
CA GLU A 789 -21.33 14.00 16.09
C GLU A 789 -20.29 14.75 15.24
N LYS A 790 -20.14 16.07 15.45
CA LYS A 790 -19.13 16.88 14.74
C LYS A 790 -17.70 16.51 15.15
N GLU A 791 -17.47 16.18 16.41
CA GLU A 791 -16.15 15.75 16.91
C GLU A 791 -15.82 14.34 16.38
N GLU A 792 -16.78 13.40 16.38
CA GLU A 792 -16.62 12.09 15.75
C GLU A 792 -16.34 12.17 14.24
N LEU A 793 -17.03 13.05 13.51
CA LEU A 793 -16.76 13.29 12.08
C LEU A 793 -15.39 13.94 11.83
N ALA A 794 -14.91 14.78 12.74
CA ALA A 794 -13.57 15.36 12.64
C ALA A 794 -12.47 14.30 12.82
N ASP A 795 -12.65 13.37 13.76
CA ASP A 795 -11.72 12.26 14.00
C ASP A 795 -11.73 11.25 12.83
N GLN A 796 -12.89 10.99 12.22
CA GLN A 796 -12.99 10.18 11.00
C GLN A 796 -12.23 10.83 9.82
N VAL A 797 -12.41 12.14 9.62
CA VAL A 797 -11.67 12.89 8.58
C VAL A 797 -10.17 12.90 8.86
N LEU A 798 -9.74 13.06 10.12
CA LEU A 798 -8.33 12.99 10.51
C LEU A 798 -7.72 11.59 10.27
N THR A 799 -8.49 10.54 10.53
CA THR A 799 -8.08 9.15 10.29
C THR A 799 -7.91 8.86 8.80
N LEU A 800 -8.92 9.21 7.98
CA LEU A 800 -8.86 9.07 6.51
C LEU A 800 -7.70 9.89 5.91
N LYS A 801 -7.48 11.10 6.41
CA LYS A 801 -6.36 11.95 6.00
C LYS A 801 -5.01 11.32 6.30
N THR A 802 -4.83 10.79 7.50
CA THR A 802 -3.62 10.05 7.91
C THR A 802 -3.39 8.82 7.01
N GLN A 803 -4.46 8.13 6.61
CA GLN A 803 -4.38 6.99 5.69
C GLN A 803 -3.99 7.41 4.27
N VAL A 804 -4.53 8.51 3.75
CA VAL A 804 -4.15 9.10 2.45
C VAL A 804 -2.68 9.57 2.47
N ASP A 805 -2.25 10.24 3.54
CA ASP A 805 -0.87 10.73 3.69
C ASP A 805 0.14 9.58 3.74
N ALA A 806 -0.21 8.47 4.41
CA ALA A 806 0.58 7.23 4.38
C ALA A 806 0.62 6.59 2.97
N GLN A 807 -0.49 6.58 2.23
CA GLN A 807 -0.52 6.08 0.85
C GLN A 807 0.34 6.95 -0.08
N LEU A 808 0.29 8.29 0.04
CA LEU A 808 1.14 9.22 -0.72
C LEU A 808 2.62 9.04 -0.40
N GLN A 809 2.98 8.70 0.84
CA GLN A 809 4.37 8.36 1.19
C GLN A 809 4.82 7.03 0.54
N VAL A 810 3.93 6.04 0.40
CA VAL A 810 4.22 4.78 -0.32
C VAL A 810 4.37 5.02 -1.82
N VAL A 811 3.51 5.85 -2.44
CA VAL A 811 3.62 6.21 -3.86
C VAL A 811 4.96 6.88 -4.16
N ARG A 812 5.34 7.91 -3.39
CA ARG A 812 6.62 8.61 -3.59
C ARG A 812 7.84 7.68 -3.45
N LYS A 813 7.82 6.73 -2.50
CA LYS A 813 8.85 5.69 -2.36
C LYS A 813 8.91 4.72 -3.54
N LEU A 814 7.82 4.53 -4.29
CA LEU A 814 7.81 3.75 -5.53
C LEU A 814 8.33 4.58 -6.73
N GLU A 815 7.98 5.86 -6.83
CA GLU A 815 8.48 6.79 -7.85
C GLU A 815 10.00 7.01 -7.74
N GLU A 816 10.52 7.21 -6.53
CA GLU A 816 11.96 7.30 -6.26
C GLU A 816 12.69 6.00 -6.64
N LYS A 817 12.09 4.85 -6.33
CA LYS A 817 12.61 3.53 -6.73
C LYS A 817 12.61 3.35 -8.24
N GLU A 818 11.59 3.83 -8.95
CA GLU A 818 11.57 3.82 -10.42
C GLU A 818 12.69 4.69 -10.98
N HIS A 819 12.86 5.92 -10.49
CA HIS A 819 13.92 6.83 -10.96
C HIS A 819 15.33 6.25 -10.72
N LEU A 820 15.55 5.60 -9.57
CA LEU A 820 16.80 4.88 -9.29
C LEU A 820 17.03 3.71 -10.25
N LEU A 821 15.98 2.93 -10.56
CA LEU A 821 16.05 1.83 -11.54
C LEU A 821 16.32 2.35 -12.96
N GLN A 822 15.66 3.43 -13.39
CA GLN A 822 15.93 4.08 -14.68
C GLN A 822 17.38 4.58 -14.77
N SER A 823 17.91 5.20 -13.71
CA SER A 823 19.31 5.63 -13.64
C SER A 823 20.30 4.47 -13.66
N SER A 824 19.94 3.32 -13.06
CA SER A 824 20.73 2.09 -13.11
C SER A 824 20.77 1.48 -14.51
N ILE A 825 19.61 1.39 -15.17
CA ILE A 825 19.48 0.95 -16.57
C ILE A 825 20.32 1.85 -17.49
N GLY A 826 20.14 3.17 -17.42
CA GLY A 826 20.91 4.14 -18.19
C GLY A 826 22.40 4.20 -17.83
N THR A 827 22.86 3.47 -16.81
CA THR A 827 24.28 3.25 -16.51
C THR A 827 24.76 1.94 -17.14
N GLY A 828 24.01 0.84 -16.98
CA GLY A 828 24.26 -0.43 -17.65
C GLY A 828 24.26 -0.33 -19.19
N GLU A 829 23.43 0.52 -19.78
CA GLU A 829 23.46 0.83 -21.22
C GLU A 829 24.79 1.48 -21.66
N LYS A 830 25.36 2.37 -20.84
CA LYS A 830 26.67 2.99 -21.12
C LYS A 830 27.80 1.96 -21.01
N GLU A 831 27.76 1.12 -19.99
CA GLU A 831 28.72 0.02 -19.81
C GLU A 831 28.64 -1.00 -20.95
N LEU A 832 27.43 -1.37 -21.37
CA LEU A 832 27.20 -2.23 -22.54
C LEU A 832 27.76 -1.60 -23.82
N GLY A 833 27.58 -0.29 -24.01
CA GLY A 833 28.19 0.45 -25.12
C GLY A 833 29.72 0.39 -25.11
N LEU A 834 30.35 0.62 -23.95
CA LEU A 834 31.81 0.55 -23.79
C LEU A 834 32.34 -0.88 -23.98
N ARG A 835 31.69 -1.90 -23.42
CA ARG A 835 32.04 -3.32 -23.60
C ARG A 835 31.87 -3.73 -25.08
N THR A 836 30.86 -3.23 -25.78
CA THR A 836 30.66 -3.45 -27.23
C THR A 836 31.79 -2.80 -28.06
N GLN A 837 32.16 -1.55 -27.76
CA GLN A 837 33.27 -0.87 -28.44
C GLN A 837 34.61 -1.59 -28.21
N ALA A 838 34.84 -2.12 -27.01
CA ALA A 838 36.01 -2.95 -26.69
C ALA A 838 36.01 -4.29 -27.45
N LEU A 839 34.84 -4.95 -27.57
CA LEU A 839 34.67 -6.16 -28.37
C LEU A 839 35.04 -5.91 -29.85
N GLU A 840 34.55 -4.83 -30.45
CA GLU A 840 34.85 -4.47 -31.84
C GLU A 840 36.32 -4.11 -32.06
N MET A 841 36.96 -3.44 -31.10
CA MET A 841 38.41 -3.20 -31.12
C MET A 841 39.21 -4.51 -31.11
N ASN A 842 38.84 -5.44 -30.22
CA ASN A 842 39.52 -6.74 -30.11
C ASN A 842 39.23 -7.63 -31.33
N LYS A 843 38.03 -7.55 -31.93
CA LYS A 843 37.69 -8.22 -33.18
C LYS A 843 38.55 -7.73 -34.35
N ARG A 844 38.84 -6.43 -34.44
CA ARG A 844 39.83 -5.89 -35.42
C ARG A 844 41.21 -6.48 -35.18
N LYS A 845 41.76 -6.36 -33.96
CA LYS A 845 43.07 -6.94 -33.61
C LYS A 845 43.19 -8.43 -33.94
N ALA A 846 42.11 -9.21 -33.73
CA ALA A 846 42.07 -10.62 -34.08
C ALA A 846 42.09 -10.88 -35.60
N MET A 847 41.44 -10.02 -36.40
CA MET A 847 41.53 -10.06 -37.87
C MET A 847 42.93 -9.66 -38.35
N ASP A 848 43.52 -8.61 -37.78
CA ASP A 848 44.87 -8.13 -38.11
C ASP A 848 45.92 -9.21 -37.79
N ALA A 849 45.79 -9.87 -36.64
CA ALA A 849 46.65 -10.99 -36.23
C ALA A 849 46.45 -12.24 -37.11
N ALA A 850 45.22 -12.53 -37.57
CA ALA A 850 44.95 -13.62 -38.50
C ALA A 850 45.59 -13.35 -39.88
N GLN A 851 45.50 -12.12 -40.39
CA GLN A 851 46.18 -11.72 -41.64
C GLN A 851 47.70 -11.89 -41.52
N LEU A 852 48.32 -11.42 -40.43
CA LEU A 852 49.75 -11.59 -40.18
C LEU A 852 50.14 -13.08 -40.08
N ALA A 853 49.31 -13.92 -39.45
CA ALA A 853 49.55 -15.35 -39.37
C ALA A 853 49.48 -16.03 -40.76
N ASP A 854 48.57 -15.61 -41.64
CA ASP A 854 48.46 -16.14 -43.00
C ASP A 854 49.59 -15.62 -43.93
N GLU A 855 50.05 -14.38 -43.76
CA GLU A 855 51.27 -13.90 -44.42
C GLU A 855 52.51 -14.69 -43.99
N LEU A 856 52.64 -15.00 -42.70
CA LEU A 856 53.75 -15.82 -42.17
C LEU A 856 53.68 -17.28 -42.65
N LYS A 857 52.48 -17.87 -42.80
CA LYS A 857 52.30 -19.19 -43.45
C LYS A 857 52.74 -19.14 -44.91
N ALA A 858 52.31 -18.14 -45.68
CA ALA A 858 52.71 -18.00 -47.08
C ALA A 858 54.24 -17.81 -47.25
N GLN A 859 54.89 -17.09 -46.32
CA GLN A 859 56.35 -17.00 -46.27
C GLN A 859 57.01 -18.35 -45.93
N LEU A 860 56.43 -19.11 -44.99
CA LEU A 860 56.91 -20.45 -44.62
C LEU A 860 56.77 -21.45 -45.77
N GLU A 861 55.63 -21.50 -46.46
CA GLU A 861 55.41 -22.33 -47.64
C GLU A 861 56.40 -21.98 -48.77
N LEU A 862 56.65 -20.69 -49.01
CA LEU A 862 57.62 -20.23 -50.00
C LEU A 862 59.07 -20.63 -49.62
N ALA A 863 59.40 -20.65 -48.32
CA ALA A 863 60.70 -21.08 -47.82
C ALA A 863 60.85 -22.61 -47.87
N GLN A 864 59.81 -23.36 -47.51
CA GLN A 864 59.75 -24.82 -47.62
C GLN A 864 59.87 -25.28 -49.08
N LYS A 865 59.18 -24.60 -50.00
CA LYS A 865 59.31 -24.89 -51.43
C LYS A 865 60.75 -24.69 -51.91
N LYS A 866 61.39 -23.56 -51.59
CA LYS A 866 62.80 -23.32 -51.94
C LYS A 866 63.73 -24.39 -51.35
N LEU A 867 63.45 -24.87 -50.13
CA LEU A 867 64.18 -25.99 -49.52
C LEU A 867 63.99 -27.30 -50.30
N HIS A 868 62.79 -27.57 -50.82
CA HIS A 868 62.53 -28.72 -51.68
C HIS A 868 63.23 -28.57 -53.03
N ASP A 869 63.12 -27.41 -53.69
CA ASP A 869 63.78 -27.09 -54.95
C ASP A 869 65.31 -27.30 -54.83
N PHE A 870 65.94 -26.88 -53.71
CA PHE A 870 67.35 -27.13 -53.42
C PHE A 870 67.66 -28.60 -53.06
N GLN A 871 66.74 -29.34 -52.43
CA GLN A 871 66.94 -30.77 -52.17
C GLN A 871 66.93 -31.58 -53.48
N ASP A 872 66.00 -31.27 -54.39
CA ASP A 872 65.97 -31.86 -55.73
C ASP A 872 67.25 -31.52 -56.52
N GLU A 873 67.70 -30.26 -56.49
CA GLU A 873 68.96 -29.85 -57.11
C GLU A 873 70.18 -30.59 -56.50
N ILE A 874 70.22 -30.81 -55.19
CA ILE A 874 71.27 -31.61 -54.53
C ILE A 874 71.20 -33.08 -54.95
N VAL A 875 70.01 -33.66 -55.08
CA VAL A 875 69.81 -35.04 -55.56
C VAL A 875 70.22 -35.17 -57.02
N GLU A 876 69.87 -34.23 -57.89
CA GLU A 876 70.28 -34.24 -59.30
C GLU A 876 71.80 -34.07 -59.43
N ASN A 877 72.41 -33.12 -58.71
CA ASN A 877 73.86 -32.95 -58.66
C ASN A 877 74.59 -34.19 -58.11
N ARG A 878 73.97 -34.92 -57.17
CA ARG A 878 74.50 -36.21 -56.71
C ARG A 878 74.41 -37.27 -57.80
N VAL A 879 73.27 -37.40 -58.47
CA VAL A 879 73.03 -38.41 -59.52
C VAL A 879 73.88 -38.15 -60.77
N THR A 880 74.09 -36.89 -61.16
CA THR A 880 75.03 -36.54 -62.24
C THR A 880 76.47 -36.89 -61.85
N ARG A 881 76.92 -36.52 -60.65
CA ARG A 881 78.25 -36.87 -60.13
C ARG A 881 78.47 -38.39 -59.99
N GLU A 882 77.44 -39.16 -59.63
CA GLU A 882 77.49 -40.63 -59.63
C GLU A 882 77.61 -41.21 -61.06
N LYS A 883 76.89 -40.65 -62.05
CA LYS A 883 77.06 -40.99 -63.47
C LYS A 883 78.46 -40.63 -63.99
N GLU A 884 79.01 -39.49 -63.60
CA GLU A 884 80.37 -39.07 -63.95
C GLU A 884 81.42 -39.99 -63.34
N MET A 885 81.30 -40.35 -62.05
CA MET A 885 82.18 -41.35 -61.42
C MET A 885 82.12 -42.71 -62.12
N PHE A 886 80.94 -43.15 -62.56
CA PHE A 886 80.79 -44.39 -63.33
C PHE A 886 81.50 -44.30 -64.69
N ASN A 887 81.31 -43.21 -65.42
CA ASN A 887 81.98 -42.96 -66.70
C ASN A 887 83.51 -42.84 -66.54
N PHE A 888 83.98 -42.20 -65.47
CA PHE A 888 85.39 -42.08 -65.12
C PHE A 888 86.01 -43.45 -64.85
N LYS A 889 85.40 -44.28 -63.98
CA LYS A 889 85.85 -45.66 -63.71
C LYS A 889 85.93 -46.50 -65.00
N ARG A 890 84.92 -46.38 -65.87
CA ARG A 890 84.91 -47.05 -67.18
C ARG A 890 86.06 -46.60 -68.09
N ALA A 891 86.39 -45.31 -68.07
CA ALA A 891 87.54 -44.76 -68.79
C ALA A 891 88.88 -45.22 -68.18
N GLU A 892 88.99 -45.34 -66.85
CA GLU A 892 90.16 -45.92 -66.18
C GLU A 892 90.35 -47.40 -66.50
N GLU A 893 89.27 -48.17 -66.58
CA GLU A 893 89.29 -49.56 -67.05
C GLU A 893 89.77 -49.65 -68.51
N ASP A 894 89.30 -48.79 -69.40
CA ASP A 894 89.77 -48.74 -70.79
C ASP A 894 91.23 -48.29 -70.92
N ILE A 895 91.65 -47.29 -70.15
CA ILE A 895 93.07 -46.88 -70.07
C ILE A 895 93.93 -48.03 -69.54
N SER A 896 93.46 -48.77 -68.53
CA SER A 896 94.17 -49.93 -67.98
C SER A 896 94.24 -51.10 -68.97
N ARG A 897 93.16 -51.34 -69.72
CA ARG A 897 93.06 -52.31 -70.83
C ARG A 897 93.98 -51.94 -71.99
N LEU A 898 94.10 -50.67 -72.34
CA LEU A 898 95.02 -50.16 -73.36
C LEU A 898 96.49 -50.20 -72.89
N ARG A 899 96.78 -49.82 -71.63
CA ARG A 899 98.11 -49.95 -71.03
C ARG A 899 98.60 -51.41 -71.05
N ARG A 900 97.77 -52.38 -70.66
CA ARG A 900 98.13 -53.81 -70.76
C ARG A 900 98.46 -54.25 -72.19
N LYS A 901 97.71 -53.78 -73.21
CA LYS A 901 98.01 -54.05 -74.63
C LYS A 901 99.32 -53.41 -75.09
N LEU A 902 99.62 -52.20 -74.62
CA LEU A 902 100.88 -51.51 -74.88
C LEU A 902 102.08 -52.24 -74.23
N GLU A 903 101.89 -52.76 -73.01
CA GLU A 903 102.92 -53.53 -72.31
C GLU A 903 103.23 -54.86 -73.02
N THR A 904 102.21 -55.56 -73.54
CA THR A 904 102.42 -56.77 -74.34
C THR A 904 103.09 -56.53 -75.69
N THR A 905 103.00 -55.31 -76.25
CA THR A 905 103.68 -54.94 -77.51
C THR A 905 105.07 -54.34 -77.31
N LYS A 906 105.52 -54.15 -76.06
CA LYS A 906 106.86 -53.61 -75.73
C LYS A 906 107.92 -54.67 -75.42
N LYS A 907 107.63 -55.96 -75.55
CA LYS A 907 108.64 -57.03 -75.43
C LYS A 907 109.31 -57.27 -76.80
N PRO A 908 110.60 -56.93 -76.99
CA PRO A 908 111.18 -56.75 -78.32
C PRO A 908 111.84 -58.03 -78.90
N ASP A 909 111.21 -59.20 -78.74
CA ASP A 909 111.88 -60.49 -79.04
C ASP A 909 110.97 -61.57 -79.66
N MET A 910 109.86 -61.17 -80.29
CA MET A 910 109.06 -62.02 -81.19
C MET A 910 108.50 -61.18 -82.35
N VAL A 911 109.06 -61.35 -83.54
CA VAL A 911 108.57 -60.75 -84.80
C VAL A 911 108.09 -61.87 -85.73
N PRO A 912 106.77 -62.10 -85.86
CA PRO A 912 106.22 -63.07 -86.79
C PRO A 912 106.31 -62.59 -88.25
N ASN A 913 107.44 -62.91 -88.87
CA ASN A 913 107.63 -63.20 -90.30
C ASN A 913 106.58 -62.63 -91.29
N CYS A 914 106.74 -61.37 -91.72
CA CYS A 914 105.80 -60.70 -92.62
C CYS A 914 105.62 -61.38 -93.98
N ASP A 915 106.61 -62.15 -94.44
CA ASP A 915 106.56 -62.87 -95.73
C ASP A 915 105.50 -63.97 -95.76
N GLU A 916 105.18 -64.61 -94.63
CA GLU A 916 104.11 -65.63 -94.57
C GLU A 916 102.72 -64.99 -94.72
N ILE A 917 102.49 -63.82 -94.13
CA ILE A 917 101.23 -63.08 -94.25
C ILE A 917 101.02 -62.64 -95.71
N LEU A 918 102.07 -62.09 -96.34
CA LEU A 918 102.05 -61.71 -97.76
C LEU A 918 101.83 -62.91 -98.69
N MET A 919 102.43 -64.07 -98.40
CA MET A 919 102.21 -65.28 -99.20
C MET A 919 100.79 -65.85 -99.05
N GLU A 920 100.21 -65.79 -97.84
CA GLU A 920 98.83 -66.23 -97.59
C GLU A 920 97.81 -65.28 -98.26
N GLU A 921 98.01 -63.97 -98.23
CA GLU A 921 97.19 -63.01 -98.98
C GLU A 921 97.28 -63.23 -100.50
N ILE A 922 98.50 -63.39 -101.05
CA ILE A 922 98.71 -63.66 -102.49
C ILE A 922 98.02 -64.96 -102.92
N LYS A 923 98.02 -65.99 -102.07
CA LYS A 923 97.33 -67.27 -102.25
C LYS A 923 95.81 -67.08 -102.26
N ASP A 924 95.25 -66.27 -101.35
CA ASP A 924 93.82 -65.99 -101.30
C ASP A 924 93.34 -65.14 -102.49
N TYR A 925 94.11 -64.13 -102.93
CA TYR A 925 93.83 -63.38 -104.15
C TYR A 925 93.88 -64.26 -105.41
N LYS A 926 94.86 -65.18 -105.52
CA LYS A 926 94.91 -66.18 -106.61
C LYS A 926 93.69 -67.10 -106.60
N ALA A 927 93.25 -67.57 -105.42
CA ALA A 927 92.04 -68.38 -105.30
C ALA A 927 90.79 -67.61 -105.75
N ARG A 928 90.63 -66.35 -105.32
CA ARG A 928 89.49 -65.48 -105.69
C ARG A 928 89.44 -65.19 -107.19
N LEU A 929 90.57 -65.11 -107.90
CA LEU A 929 90.62 -64.88 -109.36
C LEU A 929 90.45 -66.16 -110.21
N THR A 930 90.51 -67.34 -109.60
CA THR A 930 90.44 -68.63 -110.32
C THR A 930 89.01 -69.13 -110.50
N CYS A 931 88.72 -69.76 -111.64
CA CYS A 931 87.39 -70.25 -112.02
C CYS A 931 86.93 -71.44 -111.16
N PRO A 932 85.83 -71.33 -110.37
CA PRO A 932 85.37 -72.39 -109.45
C PRO A 932 84.92 -73.70 -110.12
N CYS A 933 84.83 -73.74 -111.45
CA CYS A 933 84.40 -74.92 -112.20
C CYS A 933 85.55 -75.78 -112.73
N CYS A 934 86.79 -75.32 -112.57
CA CYS A 934 87.98 -76.09 -112.93
C CYS A 934 89.18 -75.86 -112.01
N ASN A 935 89.13 -74.85 -111.12
CA ASN A 935 90.18 -74.47 -110.16
C ASN A 935 91.58 -74.32 -110.78
N MET A 936 91.65 -73.98 -112.08
CA MET A 936 92.88 -73.96 -112.88
C MET A 936 93.02 -72.68 -113.72
N ARG A 937 91.98 -72.30 -114.46
CA ARG A 937 91.98 -71.08 -115.29
C ARG A 937 91.53 -69.87 -114.50
N LYS A 938 92.13 -68.69 -114.73
CA LYS A 938 91.58 -67.40 -114.31
C LYS A 938 90.14 -67.24 -114.83
N LYS A 939 89.33 -66.43 -114.15
CA LYS A 939 88.00 -66.05 -114.63
C LYS A 939 88.12 -65.01 -115.75
N ASP A 940 87.50 -65.27 -116.89
CA ASP A 940 87.50 -64.42 -118.09
C ASP A 940 86.12 -64.39 -118.80
N ALA A 941 85.03 -64.79 -118.13
CA ALA A 941 83.68 -64.73 -118.68
C ALA A 941 82.61 -64.48 -117.60
N VAL A 942 81.57 -63.71 -117.96
CA VAL A 942 80.41 -63.43 -117.11
C VAL A 942 79.14 -64.02 -117.71
N LEU A 943 78.28 -64.61 -116.86
CA LEU A 943 76.89 -64.91 -117.20
C LEU A 943 76.05 -63.66 -116.95
N THR A 944 75.61 -62.97 -118.00
CA THR A 944 74.95 -61.65 -117.90
C THR A 944 73.63 -61.72 -117.11
N LYS A 945 72.92 -62.85 -117.15
CA LYS A 945 71.68 -63.07 -116.38
C LYS A 945 71.84 -63.15 -114.86
N CYS A 946 73.04 -63.33 -114.33
CA CYS A 946 73.25 -63.44 -112.88
C CYS A 946 74.60 -62.88 -112.39
N PHE A 947 75.31 -62.16 -113.27
CA PHE A 947 76.63 -61.56 -113.06
C PHE A 947 77.69 -62.47 -112.41
N HIS A 948 77.53 -63.79 -112.53
CA HIS A 948 78.48 -64.76 -112.01
C HIS A 948 79.61 -65.01 -113.00
N VAL A 949 80.83 -64.99 -112.48
CA VAL A 949 82.06 -64.86 -113.25
C VAL A 949 82.92 -66.13 -113.13
N PHE A 950 83.22 -66.74 -114.28
CA PHE A 950 83.87 -68.03 -114.49
C PHE A 950 84.93 -67.90 -115.61
N CYS A 951 85.57 -68.99 -116.04
CA CYS A 951 86.35 -68.98 -117.28
C CYS A 951 85.47 -69.34 -118.50
N PHE A 952 85.78 -68.74 -119.65
CA PHE A 952 84.99 -68.83 -120.88
C PHE A 952 84.84 -70.27 -121.36
N GLU A 953 85.90 -71.10 -121.24
CA GLU A 953 85.84 -72.51 -121.58
C GLU A 953 84.83 -73.29 -120.72
N CYS A 954 84.81 -73.13 -119.39
CA CYS A 954 83.85 -73.84 -118.55
C CYS A 954 82.39 -73.43 -118.83
N VAL A 955 82.15 -72.17 -119.20
CA VAL A 955 80.82 -71.69 -119.59
C VAL A 955 80.43 -72.25 -120.96
N LYS A 956 81.32 -72.16 -121.95
CA LYS A 956 81.11 -72.67 -123.30
C LYS A 956 80.89 -74.19 -123.31
N THR A 957 81.73 -74.97 -122.62
CA THR A 957 81.55 -76.42 -122.49
C THR A 957 80.18 -76.77 -121.89
N ARG A 958 79.70 -76.04 -120.87
CA ARG A 958 78.33 -76.23 -120.34
C ARG A 958 77.23 -75.83 -121.32
N TYR A 959 77.45 -74.79 -122.13
CA TYR A 959 76.50 -74.40 -123.17
C TYR A 959 76.40 -75.45 -124.29
N ASP A 960 77.54 -75.98 -124.74
CA ASP A 960 77.67 -76.95 -125.84
C ASP A 960 77.16 -78.34 -125.42
N THR A 961 77.50 -78.80 -124.22
CA THR A 961 76.97 -80.04 -123.60
C THR A 961 75.50 -79.93 -123.14
N ARG A 962 74.81 -78.84 -123.47
CA ARG A 962 73.42 -78.52 -123.10
C ARG A 962 73.15 -78.41 -121.58
N GLN A 963 74.17 -78.46 -120.72
CA GLN A 963 74.11 -78.20 -119.27
C GLN A 963 73.98 -76.70 -118.95
N ARG A 964 72.98 -76.05 -119.55
CA ARG A 964 72.76 -74.60 -119.66
C ARG A 964 72.25 -73.92 -118.37
N LYS A 965 72.86 -74.24 -117.23
CA LYS A 965 72.58 -73.65 -115.90
C LYS A 965 73.85 -73.16 -115.22
N CYS A 966 73.78 -71.98 -114.62
CA CYS A 966 74.89 -71.32 -113.92
C CYS A 966 75.45 -72.24 -112.80
N PRO A 967 76.77 -72.51 -112.79
CA PRO A 967 77.38 -73.38 -111.78
C PRO A 967 77.18 -72.95 -110.31
N LYS A 968 76.98 -71.66 -110.03
CA LYS A 968 76.88 -71.11 -108.67
C LYS A 968 75.46 -70.84 -108.19
N CYS A 969 74.50 -70.58 -109.09
CA CYS A 969 73.12 -70.23 -108.73
C CYS A 969 72.03 -70.95 -109.55
N ASN A 970 72.42 -71.94 -110.37
CA ASN A 970 71.54 -72.80 -111.18
C ASN A 970 70.59 -72.09 -112.18
N ALA A 971 70.67 -70.76 -112.31
CA ALA A 971 69.91 -69.96 -113.26
C ALA A 971 70.23 -70.36 -114.72
N ALA A 972 69.21 -70.47 -115.57
CA ALA A 972 69.36 -70.92 -116.96
C ALA A 972 69.90 -69.83 -117.88
N PHE A 973 70.80 -70.20 -118.81
CA PHE A 973 71.46 -69.27 -119.72
C PHE A 973 71.55 -69.82 -121.15
N GLY A 974 71.24 -68.98 -122.15
CA GLY A 974 71.29 -69.25 -123.59
C GLY A 974 72.53 -68.67 -124.27
N ALA A 975 72.52 -68.67 -125.61
CA ALA A 975 73.67 -68.27 -126.44
C ALA A 975 74.17 -66.85 -126.13
N ASN A 976 73.25 -65.90 -125.95
CA ASN A 976 73.54 -64.49 -125.77
C ASN A 976 73.70 -64.10 -124.28
N ASP A 977 73.60 -65.06 -123.37
CA ASP A 977 73.62 -64.82 -121.92
C ASP A 977 75.02 -64.99 -121.29
N PHE A 978 76.07 -65.18 -122.10
CA PHE A 978 77.45 -65.27 -121.63
C PHE A 978 78.42 -64.50 -122.51
N HIS A 979 79.26 -63.67 -121.88
CA HIS A 979 80.18 -62.77 -122.56
C HIS A 979 81.60 -62.92 -121.97
N ARG A 980 82.62 -62.78 -122.80
CA ARG A 980 84.02 -62.77 -122.36
C ARG A 980 84.35 -61.41 -121.72
N ILE A 981 85.07 -61.42 -120.61
CA ILE A 981 85.52 -60.22 -119.91
C ILE A 981 87.03 -60.29 -119.66
N TYR A 982 87.68 -59.14 -119.68
CA TYR A 982 89.12 -59.03 -119.44
C TYR A 982 89.34 -58.42 -118.06
N ILE A 983 89.86 -59.23 -117.13
CA ILE A 983 90.33 -58.80 -115.81
C ILE A 983 91.85 -58.69 -115.93
N GLY A 984 92.42 -57.54 -115.56
CA GLY A 984 93.88 -57.31 -115.52
C GLY A 984 94.60 -58.25 -114.55
#